data_AF-A0A1V2PYN8-F1
#
_entry.id   AF-A0A1V2PYN8-F1
#
_cell.length_a   1.000
_cell.length_b   1.000
_cell.length_c   1.000
_cell.angle_alpha   90.00
_cell.angle_beta   90.00
_cell.angle_gamma   90.00
#
_symmetry.space_group_name_H-M   'P 1'
#
loop_
_entity.id
_entity.type
_entity.pdbx_description
1 polymer ?
#
loop_
_entity_poly.entity_id
_entity_poly.type
_entity_poly.pdbx_seq_one_letter_code
_entity_poly.pdbx_strand_id
1 'polypeptide(L)'
;MRRLLGVLAVTVAALTFGIVASRPAPPPGLLPADGPLAADIGAAARTIEAQLDSASGVDPIALLPADFTAVEKVVPGRLRAPDGTMRAVHVDGGCSTPMGDENTRWDYSVGCKAHDLGYDLLRYAEKKGHPLPADLRRRLDDQLSRDMHKQCELNPQNSAGTCRIVADVYTAGLVVNSWHQRWGPPRAEPISSWAVGLIVVVMLLAGRPPWSRLRRSAPDPPEAPPVDYMSMLRVLSVAGIVVGETVLAFTHTGGLWLLRLAPLLFFAGGHANLMAWRSSGHDYGSYLAIRIHTLLRPVFAFVLAWLLIPLTLELLDAPEDTITSVGSLVLEPLWVLGLFLVTVAACPAMQWLRDRFGAVVPLVLLAGSTAVHVAGSTGAYLLTSGLLLAVGFGQLAFHWDDGTLRQIPRPVLFGVAGAALIAFVLLGYMPLLGIAQVSLACTVRSFAWVPVRTVGFLRSRPMTAYLVYVGIVLVFAGLTSSAGFDWFTRPRTWLAVSMIAAATLVAFLWYERRPRPVAELPGPINGVRTLACALGVGYATLGVLGFAVTGVTWQVGAPAVFGMALDPMANLIHLMLGGYLLHVVHSGKTGRTWPWLLTAAACVPPIMSTWSVSGAIVHGATVILALAVAGNVTVTRRRDRASVVNAR
;
A
#
# COMPACT_ATOMS: atom_id res chain seq x y z
N MET A 1 -8.34 -13.64 -26.09
CA MET A 1 -7.13 -12.78 -26.08
C MET A 1 -7.20 -11.60 -25.10
N ARG A 2 -8.06 -10.57 -25.27
CA ARG A 2 -8.06 -9.36 -24.41
C ARG A 2 -8.30 -9.59 -22.90
N ARG A 3 -9.19 -10.51 -22.52
CA ARG A 3 -9.41 -10.86 -21.10
C ARG A 3 -8.21 -11.58 -20.48
N LEU A 4 -7.58 -12.46 -21.25
CA LEU A 4 -6.35 -13.16 -20.86
C LEU A 4 -5.19 -12.18 -20.67
N LEU A 5 -4.98 -11.25 -21.60
CA LEU A 5 -3.99 -10.17 -21.47
C LEU A 5 -4.23 -9.31 -20.21
N GLY A 6 -5.49 -8.96 -19.93
CA GLY A 6 -5.84 -8.22 -18.72
C GLY A 6 -5.56 -9.02 -17.44
N VAL A 7 -5.93 -10.30 -17.38
CA VAL A 7 -5.64 -11.16 -16.21
C VAL A 7 -4.14 -11.34 -16.03
N LEU A 8 -3.40 -11.58 -17.11
CA LEU A 8 -1.94 -11.69 -17.09
C LEU A 8 -1.31 -10.39 -16.56
N ALA A 9 -1.76 -9.23 -17.05
CA ALA A 9 -1.26 -7.94 -16.57
C ALA A 9 -1.53 -7.71 -15.08
N VAL A 10 -2.74 -8.00 -14.57
CA VAL A 10 -3.01 -7.89 -13.11
C VAL A 10 -2.19 -8.92 -12.33
N THR A 11 -1.98 -10.11 -12.89
CA THR A 11 -1.21 -11.17 -12.23
C THR A 11 0.25 -10.76 -12.11
N VAL A 12 0.89 -10.30 -13.21
CA VAL A 12 2.25 -9.78 -13.19
C VAL A 12 2.37 -8.61 -12.20
N ALA A 13 1.44 -7.66 -12.25
CA ALA A 13 1.35 -6.57 -11.29
C ALA A 13 1.29 -7.04 -9.83
N ALA A 14 0.47 -8.06 -9.53
CA ALA A 14 0.35 -8.63 -8.19
C ALA A 14 1.59 -9.42 -7.76
N LEU A 15 2.24 -10.14 -8.68
CA LEU A 15 3.52 -10.82 -8.46
C LEU A 15 4.60 -9.81 -8.11
N THR A 16 4.76 -8.77 -8.92
CA THR A 16 5.70 -7.67 -8.66
C THR A 16 5.38 -7.01 -7.33
N PHE A 17 4.09 -6.80 -7.01
CA PHE A 17 3.68 -6.28 -5.71
C PHE A 17 4.14 -7.17 -4.57
N GLY A 18 3.86 -8.47 -4.64
CA GLY A 18 4.21 -9.41 -3.58
C GLY A 18 5.71 -9.45 -3.31
N ILE A 19 6.54 -9.31 -4.35
CA ILE A 19 8.00 -9.24 -4.21
C ILE A 19 8.43 -7.94 -3.50
N VAL A 20 7.88 -6.79 -3.86
CA VAL A 20 8.27 -5.50 -3.23
C VAL A 20 7.72 -5.39 -1.80
N ALA A 21 6.49 -5.85 -1.58
CA ALA A 21 5.80 -5.81 -0.29
C ALA A 21 6.40 -6.77 0.75
N SER A 22 7.06 -7.84 0.30
CA SER A 22 7.75 -8.81 1.17
C SER A 22 9.15 -8.36 1.59
N ARG A 23 9.66 -7.26 1.03
CA ARG A 23 10.98 -6.74 1.39
C ARG A 23 11.01 -6.36 2.88
N PRO A 24 12.08 -6.68 3.61
CA PRO A 24 12.18 -6.32 5.02
C PRO A 24 12.19 -4.80 5.20
N ALA A 25 11.85 -4.37 6.43
CA ALA A 25 12.02 -2.97 6.84
C ALA A 25 13.48 -2.54 6.65
N PRO A 26 13.74 -1.26 6.28
CA PRO A 26 15.10 -0.76 6.15
C PRO A 26 15.88 -0.92 7.47
N PRO A 27 17.17 -1.27 7.41
CA PRO A 27 18.00 -1.37 8.60
C PRO A 27 18.09 0.01 9.28
N PRO A 28 18.03 0.10 10.63
CA PRO A 28 18.22 1.36 11.33
C PRO A 28 19.61 1.95 11.02
N GLY A 29 19.65 3.21 10.56
CA GLY A 29 20.88 3.90 10.14
C GLY A 29 21.78 4.41 11.26
N LEU A 30 21.54 4.03 12.52
CA LEU A 30 22.31 4.51 13.68
C LEU A 30 23.36 3.48 14.11
N LEU A 31 24.62 3.78 13.79
CA LEU A 31 25.76 3.14 14.42
C LEU A 31 25.88 3.60 15.88
N PRO A 32 26.36 2.76 16.81
CA PRO A 32 26.56 3.16 18.19
C PRO A 32 27.63 4.26 18.24
N ALA A 33 27.38 5.31 19.02
CA ALA A 33 28.27 6.47 19.08
C ALA A 33 29.63 6.14 19.73
N ASP A 34 29.64 5.36 20.82
CA ASP A 34 30.84 5.00 21.58
C ASP A 34 30.68 3.68 22.37
N GLY A 35 31.80 3.10 22.80
CA GLY A 35 31.85 1.94 23.71
C GLY A 35 32.25 0.60 23.07
N PRO A 36 32.25 -0.51 23.84
CA PRO A 36 32.68 -1.83 23.36
C PRO A 36 31.86 -2.32 22.15
N LEU A 37 30.56 -2.02 22.14
CA LEU A 37 29.67 -2.32 21.03
C LEU A 37 30.07 -1.58 19.74
N ALA A 38 30.45 -0.30 19.84
CA ALA A 38 30.94 0.46 18.69
C ALA A 38 32.27 -0.10 18.16
N ALA A 39 33.16 -0.55 19.05
CA ALA A 39 34.42 -1.18 18.67
C ALA A 39 34.21 -2.48 17.90
N ASP A 40 33.28 -3.33 18.36
CA ASP A 40 32.91 -4.60 17.75
C ASP A 40 32.29 -4.42 16.35
N ILE A 41 31.35 -3.49 16.22
CA ILE A 41 30.71 -3.18 14.93
C ILE A 41 31.71 -2.55 13.95
N GLY A 42 32.57 -1.65 14.44
CA GLY A 42 33.66 -1.07 13.65
C GLY A 42 34.69 -2.12 13.21
N ALA A 43 35.00 -3.11 14.05
CA ALA A 43 35.89 -4.21 13.69
C ALA A 43 35.29 -5.09 12.59
N ALA A 44 33.98 -5.39 12.67
CA ALA A 44 33.28 -6.11 11.61
C ALA A 44 33.31 -5.35 10.27
N ALA A 45 33.05 -4.04 10.28
CA ALA A 45 33.13 -3.20 9.08
C ALA A 45 34.53 -3.19 8.45
N ARG A 46 35.57 -2.92 9.27
CA ARG A 46 36.97 -2.93 8.79
C ARG A 46 37.43 -4.29 8.28
N THR A 47 36.92 -5.37 8.87
CA THR A 47 37.20 -6.74 8.39
C THR A 47 36.66 -6.92 6.97
N ILE A 48 35.41 -6.52 6.72
CA ILE A 48 34.82 -6.57 5.37
C ILE A 48 35.63 -5.69 4.40
N GLU A 49 36.02 -4.48 4.80
CA GLU A 49 36.84 -3.60 3.97
C GLU A 49 38.20 -4.21 3.60
N ALA A 50 38.91 -4.79 4.58
CA ALA A 50 40.17 -5.49 4.33
C ALA A 50 39.99 -6.70 3.42
N GLN A 51 38.88 -7.42 3.55
CA GLN A 51 38.56 -8.55 2.68
C GLN A 51 38.29 -8.10 1.23
N LEU A 52 37.68 -6.93 1.03
CA LEU A 52 37.41 -6.36 -0.28
C LEU A 52 38.64 -5.73 -0.94
N ASP A 53 39.66 -5.37 -0.16
CA ASP A 53 40.94 -4.83 -0.63
C ASP A 53 42.11 -5.76 -0.34
N SER A 54 42.22 -6.84 -1.12
CA SER A 54 43.31 -7.81 -1.00
C SER A 54 44.69 -7.23 -1.33
N ALA A 55 44.77 -6.03 -1.93
CA ALA A 55 46.03 -5.36 -2.23
C ALA A 55 46.59 -4.60 -1.02
N SER A 56 45.76 -4.29 -0.02
CA SER A 56 46.17 -3.61 1.22
C SER A 56 47.22 -4.37 2.04
N GLY A 57 47.33 -5.68 1.86
CA GLY A 57 48.21 -6.56 2.65
C GLY A 57 47.72 -6.79 4.09
N VAL A 58 46.57 -6.23 4.47
CA VAL A 58 45.96 -6.39 5.78
C VAL A 58 45.25 -7.74 5.84
N ASP A 59 45.54 -8.55 6.86
CA ASP A 59 44.87 -9.83 7.07
C ASP A 59 43.48 -9.62 7.70
N PRO A 60 42.37 -9.89 7.00
CA PRO A 60 41.04 -9.64 7.54
C PRO A 60 40.75 -10.49 8.79
N ILE A 61 41.33 -11.70 8.87
CA ILE A 61 41.12 -12.59 10.01
C ILE A 61 41.67 -11.98 11.31
N ALA A 62 42.73 -11.16 11.22
CA ALA A 62 43.31 -10.48 12.38
C ALA A 62 42.44 -9.31 12.89
N LEU A 63 41.49 -8.84 12.07
CA LEU A 63 40.58 -7.73 12.42
C LEU A 63 39.22 -8.21 12.95
N LEU A 64 38.98 -9.53 12.97
CA LEU A 64 37.71 -10.08 13.43
C LEU A 64 37.40 -9.65 14.87
N PRO A 65 36.13 -9.35 15.19
CA PRO A 65 35.70 -9.15 16.56
C PRO A 65 36.03 -10.38 17.42
N ALA A 66 36.45 -10.15 18.67
CA ALA A 66 36.96 -11.23 19.53
C ALA A 66 35.91 -12.31 19.84
N ASP A 67 34.63 -11.94 19.88
CA ASP A 67 33.50 -12.84 20.11
C ASP A 67 32.80 -13.32 18.83
N PHE A 68 33.31 -12.96 17.64
CA PHE A 68 32.69 -13.29 16.35
C PHE A 68 32.39 -14.78 16.21
N THR A 69 33.40 -15.64 16.43
CA THR A 69 33.27 -17.10 16.34
C THR A 69 32.25 -17.65 17.35
N ALA A 70 32.14 -17.05 18.53
CA ALA A 70 31.18 -17.46 19.55
C ALA A 70 29.73 -17.08 19.17
N VAL A 71 29.55 -15.91 18.54
CA VAL A 71 28.23 -15.36 18.16
C VAL A 71 27.70 -15.98 16.86
N GLU A 72 28.56 -16.12 15.85
CA GLU A 72 28.17 -16.69 14.55
C GLU A 72 28.29 -18.21 14.51
N LYS A 73 29.09 -18.81 15.40
CA LYS A 73 29.40 -20.25 15.40
C LYS A 73 30.02 -20.69 14.07
N VAL A 74 30.86 -19.82 13.50
CA VAL A 74 31.54 -19.98 12.21
C VAL A 74 33.03 -20.20 12.44
N VAL A 75 33.65 -21.05 11.63
CA VAL A 75 35.11 -21.24 11.63
C VAL A 75 35.74 -20.38 10.53
N PRO A 76 36.35 -19.23 10.88
CA PRO A 76 37.06 -18.42 9.91
C PRO A 76 38.42 -19.04 9.56
N GLY A 77 38.86 -18.88 8.32
CA GLY A 77 40.14 -19.41 7.84
C GLY A 77 40.69 -18.65 6.65
N ARG A 78 41.73 -19.21 6.04
CA ARG A 78 42.38 -18.62 4.87
C ARG A 78 42.48 -19.66 3.77
N LEU A 79 42.08 -19.31 2.56
CA LEU A 79 42.24 -20.16 1.37
C LEU A 79 42.90 -19.38 0.25
N ARG A 80 43.69 -20.08 -0.57
CA ARG A 80 44.27 -19.48 -1.77
C ARG A 80 43.25 -19.54 -2.90
N ALA A 81 42.90 -18.38 -3.45
CA ALA A 81 42.04 -18.28 -4.62
C ALA A 81 42.80 -18.65 -5.91
N PRO A 82 42.07 -19.02 -6.98
CA PRO A 82 42.66 -19.40 -8.28
C PRO A 82 43.51 -18.30 -8.94
N ASP A 83 43.27 -17.03 -8.59
CA ASP A 83 44.08 -15.89 -9.02
C ASP A 83 45.40 -15.73 -8.22
N GLY A 84 45.66 -16.63 -7.27
CA GLY A 84 46.85 -16.66 -6.42
C GLY A 84 46.72 -15.86 -5.13
N THR A 85 45.65 -15.07 -4.96
CA THR A 85 45.43 -14.25 -3.75
C THR A 85 45.05 -15.12 -2.54
N MET A 86 45.41 -14.68 -1.33
CA MET A 86 44.93 -15.31 -0.10
C MET A 86 43.64 -14.61 0.35
N ARG A 87 42.57 -15.39 0.53
CA ARG A 87 41.25 -14.90 0.92
C ARG A 87 40.91 -15.35 2.33
N ALA A 88 40.37 -14.44 3.13
CA ALA A 88 39.68 -14.78 4.36
C ALA A 88 38.34 -15.45 4.01
N VAL A 89 38.03 -16.59 4.65
CA VAL A 89 36.88 -17.43 4.28
C VAL A 89 36.17 -18.01 5.50
N HIS A 90 34.89 -18.36 5.34
CA HIS A 90 34.18 -19.31 6.18
C HIS A 90 34.57 -20.72 5.70
N VAL A 91 35.35 -21.47 6.49
CA VAL A 91 35.97 -22.73 6.04
C VAL A 91 34.92 -23.79 5.66
N ASP A 92 33.86 -23.90 6.46
CA ASP A 92 32.74 -24.83 6.26
C ASP A 92 31.61 -24.23 5.41
N GLY A 93 31.80 -23.02 4.87
CA GLY A 93 30.87 -22.36 3.96
C GLY A 93 30.82 -23.05 2.60
N GLY A 94 29.90 -22.63 1.73
CA GLY A 94 29.72 -23.29 0.43
C GLY A 94 28.91 -22.47 -0.55
N CYS A 95 29.11 -22.72 -1.85
CA CYS A 95 28.26 -22.11 -2.86
C CYS A 95 26.86 -22.72 -2.78
N SER A 96 25.88 -21.94 -2.33
CA SER A 96 24.47 -22.33 -2.37
C SER A 96 23.99 -22.41 -3.83
N THR A 97 23.92 -23.61 -4.40
CA THR A 97 23.48 -23.81 -5.79
C THR A 97 22.01 -24.24 -5.85
N PRO A 98 21.19 -23.71 -6.80
CA PRO A 98 19.81 -24.16 -6.98
C PRO A 98 19.68 -25.63 -7.42
N MET A 99 20.79 -26.24 -7.88
CA MET A 99 20.84 -27.59 -8.45
C MET A 99 21.52 -28.63 -7.53
N GLY A 100 21.93 -28.24 -6.31
CA GLY A 100 22.43 -29.19 -5.30
C GLY A 100 23.88 -29.64 -5.46
N ASP A 101 24.64 -29.09 -6.40
CA ASP A 101 26.08 -29.32 -6.52
C ASP A 101 26.85 -28.36 -5.60
N GLU A 102 27.64 -28.87 -4.66
CA GLU A 102 28.57 -28.03 -3.90
C GLU A 102 29.65 -27.49 -4.86
N ASN A 103 29.75 -26.16 -4.99
CA ASN A 103 30.79 -25.42 -5.72
C ASN A 103 30.71 -25.36 -7.26
N THR A 104 29.66 -25.90 -7.88
CA THR A 104 29.52 -26.03 -9.35
C THR A 104 30.67 -26.81 -9.99
N ARG A 105 30.53 -27.24 -11.25
CA ARG A 105 31.63 -27.93 -11.96
C ARG A 105 32.89 -27.08 -12.13
N TRP A 106 32.81 -25.75 -12.08
CA TRP A 106 33.94 -24.82 -12.32
C TRP A 106 34.67 -24.37 -11.04
N ASP A 107 34.26 -24.89 -9.88
CA ASP A 107 34.85 -24.59 -8.57
C ASP A 107 34.86 -23.08 -8.21
N TYR A 108 33.69 -22.57 -7.81
CA TYR A 108 33.56 -21.21 -7.27
C TYR A 108 33.85 -21.13 -5.75
N SER A 109 34.36 -22.21 -5.16
CA SER A 109 34.34 -22.42 -3.70
C SER A 109 34.99 -21.30 -2.91
N VAL A 110 36.22 -20.88 -3.26
CA VAL A 110 36.96 -19.87 -2.50
C VAL A 110 36.24 -18.52 -2.52
N GLY A 111 35.68 -18.14 -3.67
CA GLY A 111 34.88 -16.91 -3.81
C GLY A 111 33.62 -16.96 -2.95
N CYS A 112 32.87 -18.05 -3.00
CA CYS A 112 31.66 -18.23 -2.18
C CYS A 112 31.97 -18.26 -0.68
N LYS A 113 33.01 -18.99 -0.25
CA LYS A 113 33.39 -19.07 1.15
C LYS A 113 33.90 -17.73 1.70
N ALA A 114 34.56 -16.93 0.87
CA ALA A 114 34.91 -15.56 1.22
C ALA A 114 33.64 -14.72 1.37
N HIS A 115 32.74 -14.78 0.40
CA HIS A 115 31.46 -14.07 0.44
C HIS A 115 30.63 -14.43 1.67
N ASP A 116 30.56 -15.71 2.04
CA ASP A 116 29.89 -16.21 3.25
C ASP A 116 30.46 -15.57 4.52
N LEU A 117 31.79 -15.46 4.67
CA LEU A 117 32.40 -14.78 5.82
C LEU A 117 31.98 -13.31 5.92
N GLY A 118 31.94 -12.61 4.78
CA GLY A 118 31.45 -11.23 4.72
C GLY A 118 29.99 -11.13 5.14
N TYR A 119 29.16 -12.09 4.72
CA TYR A 119 27.75 -12.19 5.11
C TYR A 119 27.57 -12.51 6.60
N ASP A 120 28.43 -13.34 7.17
CA ASP A 120 28.44 -13.64 8.61
C ASP A 120 28.78 -12.41 9.45
N LEU A 121 29.67 -11.53 8.97
CA LEU A 121 29.97 -10.24 9.61
C LEU A 121 28.78 -9.27 9.57
N LEU A 122 27.99 -9.28 8.47
CA LEU A 122 26.74 -8.53 8.40
C LEU A 122 25.70 -9.06 9.41
N ARG A 123 25.56 -10.39 9.54
CA ARG A 123 24.66 -11.03 10.52
C ARG A 123 25.10 -10.77 11.96
N TYR A 124 26.39 -10.80 12.23
CA TYR A 124 26.96 -10.51 13.53
C TYR A 124 26.56 -9.10 14.00
N ALA A 125 26.73 -8.12 13.12
CA ALA A 125 26.34 -6.74 13.40
C ALA A 125 24.82 -6.60 13.64
N GLU A 126 24.01 -7.33 12.88
CA GLU A 126 22.55 -7.39 13.06
C GLU A 126 22.14 -7.99 14.41
N LYS A 127 22.73 -9.12 14.82
CA LYS A 127 22.44 -9.77 16.12
C LYS A 127 22.79 -8.85 17.29
N LYS A 128 23.77 -7.98 17.11
CA LYS A 128 24.15 -6.92 18.06
C LYS A 128 23.27 -5.67 17.98
N GLY A 129 22.26 -5.65 17.11
CA GLY A 129 21.27 -4.57 16.98
C GLY A 129 21.69 -3.40 16.09
N HIS A 130 22.87 -3.46 15.48
CA HIS A 130 23.45 -2.38 14.67
C HIS A 130 23.89 -2.91 13.31
N PRO A 131 22.94 -3.15 12.38
CA PRO A 131 23.27 -3.63 11.04
C PRO A 131 24.21 -2.66 10.32
N LEU A 132 25.18 -3.22 9.59
CA LEU A 132 26.15 -2.44 8.83
C LEU A 132 25.52 -1.78 7.58
N PRO A 133 26.16 -0.72 7.04
CA PRO A 133 25.66 -0.02 5.86
C PRO A 133 25.49 -0.93 4.63
N ALA A 134 24.43 -0.68 3.86
CA ALA A 134 24.07 -1.43 2.65
C ALA A 134 25.17 -1.48 1.56
N ASP A 135 26.09 -0.51 1.56
CA ASP A 135 27.22 -0.48 0.62
C ASP A 135 28.17 -1.68 0.80
N LEU A 136 28.39 -2.13 2.05
CA LEU A 136 29.29 -3.25 2.31
C LEU A 136 28.75 -4.55 1.70
N ARG A 137 27.44 -4.80 1.78
CA ARG A 137 26.81 -5.94 1.10
C ARG A 137 26.90 -5.81 -0.43
N ARG A 138 26.66 -4.62 -0.98
CA ARG A 138 26.80 -4.37 -2.43
C ARG A 138 28.20 -4.73 -2.92
N ARG A 139 29.23 -4.25 -2.23
CA ARG A 139 30.63 -4.50 -2.61
C ARG A 139 31.03 -5.96 -2.44
N LEU A 140 30.52 -6.66 -1.42
CA LEU A 140 30.69 -8.11 -1.24
C LEU A 140 30.07 -8.88 -2.41
N ASP A 141 28.84 -8.55 -2.80
CA ASP A 141 28.15 -9.21 -3.92
C ASP A 141 28.86 -8.94 -5.25
N ASP A 142 29.30 -7.71 -5.50
CA ASP A 142 30.07 -7.35 -6.67
C ASP A 142 31.41 -8.09 -6.73
N GLN A 143 32.06 -8.28 -5.57
CA GLN A 143 33.30 -9.05 -5.48
C GLN A 143 33.06 -10.53 -5.81
N LEU A 144 32.01 -11.15 -5.28
CA LEU A 144 31.67 -12.54 -5.62
C LEU A 144 31.37 -12.69 -7.11
N SER A 145 30.63 -11.75 -7.70
CA SER A 145 30.38 -11.70 -9.15
C SER A 145 31.71 -11.67 -9.93
N ARG A 146 32.66 -10.82 -9.54
CA ARG A 146 33.99 -10.77 -10.16
C ARG A 146 34.76 -12.08 -9.99
N ASP A 147 34.75 -12.67 -8.79
CA ASP A 147 35.46 -13.92 -8.50
C ASP A 147 34.95 -15.08 -9.37
N MET A 148 33.62 -15.20 -9.54
CA MET A 148 33.00 -16.23 -10.42
C MET A 148 33.37 -16.02 -11.90
N HIS A 149 33.29 -14.79 -12.39
CA HIS A 149 33.65 -14.48 -13.78
C HIS A 149 35.15 -14.67 -14.03
N LYS A 150 36.00 -14.32 -13.07
CA LYS A 150 37.45 -14.53 -13.15
C LYS A 150 37.79 -16.02 -13.18
N GLN A 151 37.06 -16.85 -12.42
CA GLN A 151 37.23 -18.30 -12.49
C GLN A 151 36.94 -18.85 -13.89
N CYS A 152 35.96 -18.28 -14.60
CA CYS A 152 35.69 -18.65 -15.99
C CYS A 152 36.80 -18.24 -16.98
N GLU A 153 37.67 -17.29 -16.62
CA GLU A 153 38.86 -16.95 -17.41
C GLU A 153 40.04 -17.86 -17.08
N LEU A 154 40.24 -18.14 -15.78
CA LEU A 154 41.41 -18.88 -15.28
C LEU A 154 41.26 -20.39 -15.44
N ASN A 155 40.07 -20.94 -15.16
CA ASN A 155 39.81 -22.37 -15.21
C ASN A 155 38.40 -22.70 -15.77
N PRO A 156 38.13 -22.43 -17.06
CA PRO A 156 36.83 -22.69 -17.68
C PRO A 156 36.50 -24.17 -17.90
N GLN A 157 37.43 -25.11 -17.63
CA GLN A 157 37.29 -26.54 -17.94
C GLN A 157 36.68 -26.79 -19.35
N ASN A 158 37.31 -26.21 -20.38
CA ASN A 158 36.88 -26.28 -21.79
C ASN A 158 35.43 -25.81 -22.08
N SER A 159 34.82 -25.02 -21.18
CA SER A 159 33.42 -24.60 -21.27
C SER A 159 33.20 -23.14 -20.83
N ALA A 160 34.10 -22.24 -21.25
CA ALA A 160 34.11 -20.83 -20.85
C ALA A 160 32.78 -20.10 -21.11
N GLY A 161 32.11 -20.40 -22.23
CA GLY A 161 30.79 -19.84 -22.55
C GLY A 161 29.72 -20.22 -21.53
N THR A 162 29.62 -21.51 -21.20
CA THR A 162 28.66 -22.01 -20.21
C THR A 162 29.00 -21.53 -18.80
N CYS A 163 30.29 -21.49 -18.44
CA CYS A 163 30.74 -20.95 -17.15
C CYS A 163 30.27 -19.51 -16.96
N ARG A 164 30.46 -18.64 -17.98
CA ARG A 164 30.00 -17.25 -17.92
C ARG A 164 28.50 -17.14 -17.79
N ILE A 165 27.72 -17.91 -18.56
CA ILE A 165 26.25 -17.92 -18.45
C ILE A 165 25.81 -18.32 -17.04
N VAL A 166 26.46 -19.32 -16.44
CA VAL A 166 26.14 -19.73 -15.07
C VAL A 166 26.54 -18.65 -14.08
N ALA A 167 27.71 -18.04 -14.21
CA ALA A 167 28.13 -16.91 -13.39
C ALA A 167 27.14 -15.73 -13.51
N ASP A 168 26.67 -15.38 -14.71
CA ASP A 168 25.66 -14.35 -14.95
C ASP A 168 24.33 -14.68 -14.24
N VAL A 169 23.88 -15.94 -14.29
CA VAL A 169 22.67 -16.39 -13.60
C VAL A 169 22.83 -16.31 -12.07
N TYR A 170 24.01 -16.66 -11.55
CA TYR A 170 24.31 -16.56 -10.12
C TYR A 170 24.35 -15.10 -9.68
N THR A 171 25.05 -14.24 -10.43
CA THR A 171 25.08 -12.79 -10.19
C THR A 171 23.67 -12.21 -10.23
N ALA A 172 22.85 -12.59 -11.21
CA ALA A 172 21.47 -12.12 -11.27
C ALA A 172 20.64 -12.57 -10.06
N GLY A 173 20.73 -13.85 -9.66
CA GLY A 173 20.04 -14.38 -8.49
C GLY A 173 20.48 -13.70 -7.19
N LEU A 174 21.79 -13.53 -7.00
CA LEU A 174 22.39 -12.84 -5.87
C LEU A 174 21.91 -11.38 -5.78
N VAL A 175 22.02 -10.63 -6.88
CA VAL A 175 21.63 -9.21 -6.94
C VAL A 175 20.13 -9.04 -6.71
N VAL A 176 19.28 -9.91 -7.27
CA VAL A 176 17.83 -9.86 -7.03
C VAL A 176 17.50 -10.14 -5.57
N ASN A 177 18.15 -11.13 -4.96
CA ASN A 177 17.97 -11.46 -3.54
C ASN A 177 18.45 -10.31 -2.63
N SER A 178 19.63 -9.75 -2.91
CA SER A 178 20.16 -8.62 -2.16
C SER A 178 19.34 -7.35 -2.33
N TRP A 179 18.87 -7.05 -3.54
CA TRP A 179 17.93 -5.96 -3.77
C TRP A 179 16.63 -6.14 -2.98
N HIS A 180 16.06 -7.35 -3.00
CA HIS A 180 14.85 -7.68 -2.23
C HIS A 180 15.07 -7.40 -0.74
N GLN A 181 16.19 -7.88 -0.18
CA GLN A 181 16.57 -7.64 1.21
C GLN A 181 17.14 -6.24 1.51
N ARG A 182 16.96 -5.27 0.59
CA ARG A 182 17.44 -3.88 0.71
C ARG A 182 18.95 -3.77 0.97
N TRP A 183 19.71 -4.75 0.50
CA TRP A 183 21.14 -4.90 0.79
C TRP A 183 21.46 -4.87 2.30
N GLY A 184 20.48 -5.20 3.15
CA GLY A 184 20.69 -5.40 4.58
C GLY A 184 21.37 -6.75 4.87
N PRO A 185 21.48 -7.15 6.13
CA PRO A 185 22.01 -8.46 6.50
C PRO A 185 21.21 -9.62 5.88
N PRO A 186 21.87 -10.70 5.46
CA PRO A 186 21.23 -11.84 4.79
C PRO A 186 20.40 -12.69 5.76
N ARG A 187 19.08 -12.76 5.53
CA ARG A 187 18.12 -13.51 6.36
C ARG A 187 17.60 -14.77 5.66
N ALA A 188 17.36 -15.82 6.45
CA ALA A 188 16.62 -17.00 6.00
C ALA A 188 15.12 -16.69 6.04
N GLU A 189 14.55 -16.37 4.89
CA GLU A 189 13.13 -16.02 4.79
C GLU A 189 12.28 -17.25 4.46
N PRO A 190 11.13 -17.45 5.13
CA PRO A 190 10.20 -18.51 4.78
C PRO A 190 9.48 -18.15 3.47
N ILE A 191 10.12 -18.42 2.32
CA ILE A 191 9.57 -18.17 0.96
C ILE A 191 8.13 -18.68 0.83
N SER A 192 7.78 -19.72 1.59
CA SER A 192 6.44 -20.32 1.65
C SER A 192 5.33 -19.36 2.08
N SER A 193 5.54 -18.43 3.03
CA SER A 193 4.44 -17.58 3.54
C SER A 193 4.00 -16.56 2.49
N TRP A 194 4.93 -15.90 1.81
CA TRP A 194 4.65 -14.95 0.73
C TRP A 194 4.13 -15.66 -0.51
N ALA A 195 4.69 -16.83 -0.86
CA ALA A 195 4.19 -17.64 -1.97
C ALA A 195 2.71 -18.01 -1.79
N VAL A 196 2.31 -18.38 -0.56
CA VAL A 196 0.91 -18.68 -0.23
C VAL A 196 0.02 -17.44 -0.37
N GLY A 197 0.45 -16.28 0.15
CA GLY A 197 -0.29 -15.02 -0.03
C GLY A 197 -0.46 -14.65 -1.51
N LEU A 198 0.59 -14.86 -2.30
CA LEU A 198 0.59 -14.57 -3.73
C LEU A 198 -0.32 -15.50 -4.52
N ILE A 199 -0.29 -16.80 -4.21
CA ILE A 199 -1.21 -17.79 -4.78
C ILE A 199 -2.66 -17.38 -4.51
N VAL A 200 -2.97 -16.95 -3.28
CA VAL A 200 -4.31 -16.47 -2.93
C VAL A 200 -4.72 -15.25 -3.76
N VAL A 201 -3.84 -14.27 -3.94
CA VAL A 201 -4.12 -13.11 -4.80
C VAL A 201 -4.42 -13.54 -6.24
N VAL A 202 -3.61 -14.46 -6.80
CA VAL A 202 -3.85 -15.02 -8.14
C VAL A 202 -5.19 -15.76 -8.20
N MET A 203 -5.53 -16.55 -7.19
CA MET A 203 -6.82 -17.23 -7.09
C MET A 203 -7.99 -16.24 -7.01
N LEU A 204 -7.88 -15.16 -6.24
CA LEU A 204 -8.88 -14.10 -6.15
C LEU A 204 -9.10 -13.38 -7.50
N LEU A 205 -8.03 -13.20 -8.28
CA LEU A 205 -8.10 -12.61 -9.62
C LEU A 205 -8.69 -13.56 -10.66
N ALA A 206 -8.18 -14.80 -10.73
CA ALA A 206 -8.61 -15.83 -11.65
C ALA A 206 -10.05 -16.29 -11.37
N GLY A 207 -10.42 -16.33 -10.09
CA GLY A 207 -11.75 -16.68 -9.62
C GLY A 207 -12.82 -15.65 -9.97
N ARG A 208 -12.49 -14.44 -10.45
CA ARG A 208 -13.51 -13.43 -10.75
C ARG A 208 -14.49 -13.92 -11.84
N PRO A 209 -15.79 -14.08 -11.53
CA PRO A 209 -16.76 -14.54 -12.50
C PRO A 209 -16.81 -13.57 -13.69
N PRO A 210 -16.98 -14.08 -14.92
CA PRO A 210 -17.20 -13.21 -16.06
C PRO A 210 -18.40 -12.31 -15.79
N TRP A 211 -18.30 -11.05 -16.19
CA TRP A 211 -19.47 -10.20 -16.28
C TRP A 211 -20.46 -10.81 -17.27
N SER A 212 -21.59 -11.29 -16.76
CA SER A 212 -22.75 -11.52 -17.61
C SER A 212 -23.28 -10.14 -17.99
N ARG A 213 -23.01 -9.70 -19.22
CA ARG A 213 -23.73 -8.58 -19.81
C ARG A 213 -25.18 -9.04 -19.94
N LEU A 214 -26.00 -8.79 -18.92
CA LEU A 214 -27.44 -8.69 -19.15
C LEU A 214 -27.60 -7.48 -20.05
N ARG A 215 -27.68 -7.75 -21.34
CA ARG A 215 -27.83 -6.76 -22.41
C ARG A 215 -29.26 -6.23 -22.34
N ARG A 216 -29.60 -5.50 -21.28
CA ARG A 216 -30.65 -4.49 -21.43
C ARG A 216 -30.03 -3.39 -22.27
N SER A 217 -30.74 -2.97 -23.32
CA SER A 217 -30.45 -1.72 -24.01
C SER A 217 -30.49 -0.63 -22.97
N ALA A 218 -29.33 -0.29 -22.39
CA ALA A 218 -29.26 0.86 -21.52
C ALA A 218 -29.67 2.05 -22.39
N PRO A 219 -30.62 2.89 -21.94
CA PRO A 219 -30.81 4.20 -22.56
C PRO A 219 -29.45 4.91 -22.63
N ASP A 220 -29.29 5.83 -23.58
CA ASP A 220 -28.06 6.63 -23.70
C ASP A 220 -27.60 7.05 -22.31
N PRO A 221 -26.29 6.91 -21.99
CA PRO A 221 -25.80 7.25 -20.68
C PRO A 221 -26.28 8.66 -20.36
N PRO A 222 -27.05 8.86 -19.27
CA PRO A 222 -27.51 10.19 -18.93
C PRO A 222 -26.28 11.10 -18.87
N GLU A 223 -26.39 12.27 -19.49
CA GLU A 223 -25.34 13.28 -19.46
C GLU A 223 -24.88 13.42 -18.01
N ALA A 224 -23.56 13.31 -17.79
CA ALA A 224 -23.03 13.25 -16.42
C ALA A 224 -23.63 14.41 -15.63
N PRO A 225 -24.20 14.18 -14.43
CA PRO A 225 -24.92 15.21 -13.72
C PRO A 225 -24.04 16.46 -13.61
N PRO A 226 -24.61 17.65 -13.86
CA PRO A 226 -23.86 18.89 -13.91
C PRO A 226 -23.01 19.03 -12.66
N VAL A 227 -21.84 19.63 -12.82
CA VAL A 227 -20.93 19.86 -11.70
C VAL A 227 -21.58 20.88 -10.79
N ASP A 228 -22.16 20.39 -9.69
CA ASP A 228 -22.80 21.22 -8.67
C ASP A 228 -21.77 21.76 -7.66
N TYR A 229 -22.20 22.73 -6.86
CA TYR A 229 -21.34 23.37 -5.87
C TYR A 229 -20.67 22.35 -4.92
N MET A 230 -21.41 21.33 -4.47
CA MET A 230 -20.86 20.30 -3.58
C MET A 230 -19.86 19.38 -4.29
N SER A 231 -20.08 19.04 -5.57
CA SER A 231 -19.07 18.32 -6.35
C SER A 231 -17.81 19.17 -6.55
N MET A 232 -17.92 20.48 -6.75
CA MET A 232 -16.75 21.38 -6.84
C MET A 232 -16.01 21.43 -5.51
N LEU A 233 -16.73 21.65 -4.41
CA LEU A 233 -16.16 21.70 -3.07
C LEU A 233 -15.40 20.42 -2.74
N ARG A 234 -15.95 19.25 -3.10
CA ARG A 234 -15.28 17.95 -2.91
C ARG A 234 -13.97 17.86 -3.69
N VAL A 235 -13.97 18.20 -4.99
CA VAL A 235 -12.78 18.12 -5.84
C VAL A 235 -11.70 19.11 -5.36
N LEU A 236 -12.10 20.34 -5.03
CA LEU A 236 -11.20 21.36 -4.48
C LEU A 236 -10.64 20.95 -3.12
N SER A 237 -11.42 20.26 -2.28
CA SER A 237 -10.95 19.75 -0.99
C SER A 237 -9.88 18.68 -1.17
N VAL A 238 -10.08 17.72 -2.09
CA VAL A 238 -9.07 16.70 -2.41
C VAL A 238 -7.80 17.35 -2.97
N ALA A 239 -7.95 18.28 -3.94
CA ALA A 239 -6.81 18.99 -4.52
C ALA A 239 -6.06 19.81 -3.46
N GLY A 240 -6.77 20.49 -2.56
CA GLY A 240 -6.18 21.27 -1.49
C GLY A 240 -5.46 20.42 -0.45
N ILE A 241 -5.98 19.23 -0.10
CA ILE A 241 -5.27 18.27 0.76
C ILE A 241 -3.95 17.86 0.11
N VAL A 242 -3.99 17.42 -1.15
CA VAL A 242 -2.78 16.96 -1.87
C VAL A 242 -1.76 18.09 -1.98
N VAL A 243 -2.17 19.28 -2.40
CA VAL A 243 -1.27 20.44 -2.52
C VAL A 243 -0.75 20.88 -1.16
N GLY A 244 -1.60 20.93 -0.14
CA GLY A 244 -1.23 21.32 1.23
C GLY A 244 -0.14 20.42 1.80
N GLU A 245 -0.34 19.11 1.71
CA GLU A 245 0.67 18.13 2.15
C GLU A 245 1.95 18.21 1.31
N THR A 246 1.86 18.53 0.01
CA THR A 246 3.05 18.73 -0.83
C THR A 246 3.91 19.84 -0.26
N VAL A 247 3.30 21.00 -0.03
CA VAL A 247 4.05 22.16 0.39
C VAL A 247 4.61 21.93 1.80
N LEU A 248 3.81 21.36 2.71
CA LEU A 248 4.27 20.97 4.05
C LEU A 248 5.48 20.03 3.99
N ALA A 249 5.49 19.07 3.07
CA ALA A 249 6.60 18.12 2.90
C ALA A 249 7.89 18.78 2.37
N PHE A 250 7.81 19.82 1.54
CA PHE A 250 8.99 20.43 0.90
C PHE A 250 9.49 21.72 1.55
N THR A 251 8.62 22.52 2.18
CA THR A 251 9.00 23.86 2.65
C THR A 251 9.10 23.95 4.18
N HIS A 252 8.54 22.99 4.91
CA HIS A 252 8.37 23.04 6.37
C HIS A 252 7.78 24.37 6.90
N THR A 253 7.13 25.17 6.04
CA THR A 253 6.63 26.49 6.41
C THR A 253 5.34 26.41 7.22
N GLY A 254 5.27 27.18 8.31
CA GLY A 254 4.04 27.33 9.10
C GLY A 254 2.93 28.05 8.34
N GLY A 255 1.66 27.72 8.62
CA GLY A 255 0.47 28.40 8.07
C GLY A 255 -0.31 27.61 7.01
N LEU A 256 0.30 26.64 6.35
CA LEU A 256 -0.37 25.80 5.33
C LEU A 256 -1.24 24.68 5.91
N TRP A 257 -1.29 24.55 7.24
CA TRP A 257 -2.27 23.72 7.94
C TRP A 257 -3.72 24.08 7.57
N LEU A 258 -3.97 25.30 7.07
CA LEU A 258 -5.28 25.71 6.55
C LEU A 258 -5.76 24.83 5.38
N LEU A 259 -4.83 24.25 4.62
CA LEU A 259 -5.12 23.37 3.49
C LEU A 259 -5.45 21.92 3.88
N ARG A 260 -5.52 21.60 5.18
CA ARG A 260 -6.08 20.33 5.67
C ARG A 260 -7.60 20.33 5.51
N LEU A 261 -8.07 20.21 4.27
CA LEU A 261 -9.47 20.34 3.88
C LEU A 261 -10.29 19.05 4.06
N ALA A 262 -9.82 18.09 4.88
CA ALA A 262 -10.54 16.86 5.17
C ALA A 262 -11.97 17.11 5.69
N PRO A 263 -12.24 18.09 6.59
CA PRO A 263 -13.61 18.42 7.00
C PRO A 263 -14.54 18.79 5.83
N LEU A 264 -14.05 19.59 4.87
CA LEU A 264 -14.81 19.95 3.68
C LEU A 264 -15.05 18.76 2.76
N LEU A 265 -14.06 17.87 2.63
CA LEU A 265 -14.19 16.63 1.89
C LEU A 265 -15.29 15.73 2.48
N PHE A 266 -15.32 15.56 3.80
CA PHE A 266 -16.36 14.77 4.47
C PHE A 266 -17.74 15.43 4.41
N PHE A 267 -17.82 16.75 4.52
CA PHE A 267 -19.05 17.52 4.35
C PHE A 267 -19.61 17.37 2.93
N ALA A 268 -18.83 17.72 1.90
CA ALA A 268 -19.26 17.60 0.51
C ALA A 268 -19.49 16.13 0.08
N GLY A 269 -18.67 15.23 0.61
CA GLY A 269 -18.77 13.79 0.39
C GLY A 269 -20.00 13.16 1.05
N GLY A 270 -20.39 13.64 2.25
CA GLY A 270 -21.62 13.26 2.94
C GLY A 270 -22.86 13.58 2.12
N HIS A 271 -22.91 14.76 1.49
CA HIS A 271 -23.99 15.14 0.57
C HIS A 271 -24.06 14.16 -0.62
N ALA A 272 -22.90 13.88 -1.23
CA ALA A 272 -22.83 12.92 -2.33
C ALA A 272 -23.20 11.48 -1.91
N ASN A 273 -22.99 11.10 -0.65
CA ASN A 273 -23.37 9.80 -0.11
C ASN A 273 -24.89 9.72 0.12
N LEU A 274 -25.49 10.78 0.67
CA LEU A 274 -26.93 10.93 0.87
C LEU A 274 -27.70 10.88 -0.46
N MET A 275 -27.25 11.63 -1.47
CA MET A 275 -27.88 11.61 -2.80
C MET A 275 -27.84 10.21 -3.42
N ALA A 276 -26.70 9.51 -3.33
CA ALA A 276 -26.57 8.15 -3.83
C ALA A 276 -27.40 7.13 -3.05
N TRP A 277 -27.56 7.34 -1.74
CA TRP A 277 -28.40 6.52 -0.89
C TRP A 277 -29.88 6.65 -1.26
N ARG A 278 -30.37 7.88 -1.42
CA ARG A 278 -31.74 8.15 -1.87
C ARG A 278 -31.99 7.64 -3.30
N SER A 279 -31.04 7.83 -4.21
CA SER A 279 -31.17 7.34 -5.59
C SER A 279 -31.19 5.81 -5.69
N SER A 280 -30.70 5.10 -4.66
CA SER A 280 -30.77 3.63 -4.60
C SER A 280 -32.15 3.09 -4.19
N GLY A 281 -33.11 3.97 -3.88
CA GLY A 281 -34.40 3.56 -3.34
C GLY A 281 -34.32 3.02 -1.91
N HIS A 282 -33.32 3.46 -1.14
CA HIS A 282 -33.03 2.98 0.23
C HIS A 282 -32.67 1.48 0.32
N ASP A 283 -32.07 0.94 -0.74
CA ASP A 283 -31.59 -0.44 -0.78
C ASP A 283 -30.10 -0.52 -0.42
N TYR A 284 -29.79 -0.94 0.81
CA TYR A 284 -28.42 -0.86 1.37
C TYR A 284 -27.38 -1.63 0.56
N GLY A 285 -27.72 -2.86 0.15
CA GLY A 285 -26.82 -3.69 -0.64
C GLY A 285 -26.52 -3.07 -2.00
N SER A 286 -27.53 -2.52 -2.70
CA SER A 286 -27.29 -1.87 -4.00
C SER A 286 -26.54 -0.56 -3.88
N TYR A 287 -26.92 0.27 -2.92
CA TYR A 287 -26.21 1.51 -2.60
C TYR A 287 -24.71 1.24 -2.39
N LEU A 288 -24.41 0.33 -1.48
CA LEU A 288 -23.07 0.06 -1.02
C LEU A 288 -22.22 -0.58 -2.12
N ALA A 289 -22.78 -1.57 -2.81
CA ALA A 289 -22.12 -2.23 -3.93
C ALA A 289 -21.73 -1.22 -5.02
N ILE A 290 -22.69 -0.42 -5.50
CA ILE A 290 -22.47 0.53 -6.60
C ILE A 290 -21.45 1.60 -6.18
N ARG A 291 -21.63 2.18 -5.00
CA ARG A 291 -20.80 3.29 -4.53
C ARG A 291 -19.36 2.85 -4.26
N ILE A 292 -19.18 1.76 -3.52
CA ILE A 292 -17.85 1.30 -3.13
C ILE A 292 -17.11 0.67 -4.30
N HIS A 293 -17.78 -0.05 -5.21
CA HIS A 293 -17.12 -0.52 -6.43
C HIS A 293 -16.57 0.64 -7.27
N THR A 294 -17.31 1.74 -7.36
CA THR A 294 -16.87 2.94 -8.08
C THR A 294 -15.67 3.59 -7.40
N LEU A 295 -15.65 3.64 -6.06
CA LEU A 295 -14.55 4.22 -5.28
C LEU A 295 -13.30 3.34 -5.26
N LEU A 296 -13.43 2.01 -5.16
CA LEU A 296 -12.29 1.09 -5.09
C LEU A 296 -11.53 0.95 -6.41
N ARG A 297 -12.16 1.23 -7.55
CA ARG A 297 -11.49 1.13 -8.86
C ARG A 297 -10.26 2.05 -8.96
N PRO A 298 -10.39 3.35 -8.68
CA PRO A 298 -9.25 4.25 -8.52
C PRO A 298 -8.21 3.70 -7.53
N VAL A 299 -8.64 3.15 -6.39
CA VAL A 299 -7.73 2.62 -5.36
C VAL A 299 -6.88 1.46 -5.86
N PHE A 300 -7.46 0.52 -6.62
CA PHE A 300 -6.66 -0.55 -7.21
C PHE A 300 -5.61 -0.02 -8.20
N ALA A 301 -5.97 1.00 -8.99
CA ALA A 301 -5.01 1.65 -9.89
C ALA A 301 -3.93 2.41 -9.11
N PHE A 302 -4.33 3.05 -8.01
CA PHE A 302 -3.42 3.74 -7.09
C PHE A 302 -2.44 2.79 -6.45
N VAL A 303 -2.90 1.71 -5.81
CA VAL A 303 -2.01 0.71 -5.16
C VAL A 303 -1.05 0.09 -6.18
N LEU A 304 -1.52 -0.14 -7.41
CA LEU A 304 -0.65 -0.62 -8.49
C LEU A 304 0.39 0.42 -8.91
N ALA A 305 0.00 1.69 -9.08
CA ALA A 305 0.95 2.74 -9.43
C ALA A 305 1.92 3.04 -8.26
N TRP A 306 1.44 2.90 -7.03
CA TRP A 306 2.18 3.09 -5.79
C TRP A 306 3.26 2.03 -5.60
N LEU A 307 3.10 0.82 -6.16
CA LEU A 307 4.19 -0.15 -6.26
C LEU A 307 5.41 0.40 -7.01
N LEU A 308 5.18 1.20 -8.04
CA LEU A 308 6.23 1.69 -8.92
C LEU A 308 7.00 2.85 -8.27
N ILE A 309 6.39 3.60 -7.36
CA ILE A 309 6.98 4.83 -6.83
C ILE A 309 8.21 4.56 -5.94
N PRO A 310 8.18 3.69 -4.92
CA PRO A 310 9.38 3.32 -4.15
C PRO A 310 10.46 2.70 -5.03
N LEU A 311 10.08 1.87 -6.02
CA LEU A 311 11.02 1.30 -7.00
C LEU A 311 11.72 2.39 -7.81
N THR A 312 10.96 3.39 -8.29
CA THR A 312 11.54 4.51 -9.02
C THR A 312 12.43 5.36 -8.14
N LEU A 313 12.05 5.59 -6.88
CA LEU A 313 12.87 6.37 -5.93
C LEU A 313 14.18 5.67 -5.58
N GLU A 314 14.15 4.36 -5.33
CA GLU A 314 15.36 3.55 -5.11
C GLU A 314 16.25 3.54 -6.36
N LEU A 315 15.66 3.40 -7.55
CA LEU A 315 16.39 3.45 -8.81
C LEU A 315 17.07 4.82 -9.04
N LEU A 316 16.53 5.88 -8.44
CA LEU A 316 17.08 7.24 -8.53
C LEU A 316 18.13 7.53 -7.45
N ASP A 317 18.45 6.58 -6.57
CA ASP A 317 19.29 6.77 -5.37
C ASP A 317 18.84 8.00 -4.56
N ALA A 318 17.51 8.19 -4.43
CA ALA A 318 16.94 9.34 -3.75
C ALA A 318 17.35 9.35 -2.26
N PRO A 319 17.67 10.52 -1.67
CA PRO A 319 17.96 10.63 -0.24
C PRO A 319 16.82 10.07 0.62
N GLU A 320 17.14 9.50 1.77
CA GLU A 320 16.14 8.89 2.67
C GLU A 320 15.02 9.89 3.05
N ASP A 321 15.36 11.17 3.26
CA ASP A 321 14.39 12.24 3.55
C ASP A 321 13.39 12.47 2.41
N THR A 322 13.82 12.30 1.16
CA THR A 322 12.92 12.38 0.00
C THR A 322 12.00 11.16 -0.06
N ILE A 323 12.53 9.98 0.25
CA ILE A 323 11.77 8.73 0.27
C ILE A 323 10.69 8.77 1.36
N THR A 324 11.00 9.28 2.55
CA THR A 324 10.04 9.42 3.65
C THR A 324 9.00 10.49 3.36
N SER A 325 9.40 11.65 2.82
CA SER A 325 8.49 12.75 2.47
C SER A 325 7.54 12.40 1.32
N VAL A 326 8.05 11.79 0.24
CA VAL A 326 7.20 11.29 -0.84
C VAL A 326 6.34 10.11 -0.38
N GLY A 327 6.85 9.29 0.55
CA GLY A 327 6.09 8.26 1.25
C GLY A 327 4.84 8.82 1.92
N SER A 328 5.01 9.79 2.83
CA SER A 328 3.92 10.38 3.62
C SER A 328 2.86 11.09 2.76
N LEU A 329 3.30 11.78 1.70
CA LEU A 329 2.45 12.46 0.71
C LEU A 329 1.34 11.58 0.11
N VAL A 330 1.55 10.27 0.10
CA VAL A 330 0.66 9.31 -0.53
C VAL A 330 -0.13 8.49 0.50
N LEU A 331 0.40 8.29 1.70
CA LEU A 331 -0.28 7.57 2.79
C LEU A 331 -1.48 8.34 3.33
N GLU A 332 -1.37 9.67 3.45
CA GLU A 332 -2.44 10.49 4.03
C GLU A 332 -3.75 10.46 3.21
N PRO A 333 -3.73 10.59 1.87
CA PRO A 333 -4.93 10.39 1.07
C PRO A 333 -5.60 9.02 1.26
N LEU A 334 -4.83 7.94 1.47
CA LEU A 334 -5.37 6.62 1.75
C LEU A 334 -6.09 6.57 3.11
N TRP A 335 -5.55 7.26 4.11
CA TRP A 335 -6.19 7.35 5.43
C TRP A 335 -7.56 8.03 5.33
N VAL A 336 -7.59 9.20 4.67
CA VAL A 336 -8.81 9.97 4.43
C VAL A 336 -9.83 9.16 3.63
N LEU A 337 -9.36 8.43 2.61
CA LEU A 337 -10.21 7.55 1.81
C LEU A 337 -10.76 6.37 2.63
N GLY A 338 -9.94 5.74 3.48
CA GLY A 338 -10.37 4.63 4.34
C GLY A 338 -11.49 5.08 5.29
N LEU A 339 -11.33 6.23 5.95
CA LEU A 339 -12.38 6.86 6.74
C LEU A 339 -13.61 7.21 5.89
N PHE A 340 -13.42 7.67 4.64
CA PHE A 340 -14.50 7.96 3.71
C PHE A 340 -15.31 6.71 3.32
N LEU A 341 -14.67 5.54 3.17
CA LEU A 341 -15.38 4.29 2.95
C LEU A 341 -16.27 3.92 4.14
N VAL A 342 -15.83 4.22 5.37
CA VAL A 342 -16.67 4.04 6.58
C VAL A 342 -17.87 4.98 6.55
N THR A 343 -17.70 6.26 6.17
CA THR A 343 -18.85 7.19 6.08
C THR A 343 -19.83 6.82 4.97
N VAL A 344 -19.37 6.20 3.88
CA VAL A 344 -20.25 5.60 2.87
C VAL A 344 -21.07 4.48 3.51
N ALA A 345 -20.41 3.53 4.19
CA ALA A 345 -21.10 2.41 4.81
C ALA A 345 -22.09 2.85 5.92
N ALA A 346 -21.75 3.92 6.65
CA ALA A 346 -22.54 4.48 7.74
C ALA A 346 -23.67 5.41 7.29
N CYS A 347 -23.74 5.79 6.01
CA CYS A 347 -24.69 6.78 5.51
C CYS A 347 -26.17 6.53 5.91
N PRO A 348 -26.72 5.30 5.87
CA PRO A 348 -28.09 5.07 6.30
C PRO A 348 -28.29 5.26 7.82
N ALA A 349 -27.34 4.78 8.63
CA ALA A 349 -27.35 4.99 10.07
C ALA A 349 -27.22 6.48 10.41
N MET A 350 -26.41 7.21 9.64
CA MET A 350 -26.28 8.65 9.75
C MET A 350 -27.61 9.37 9.46
N GLN A 351 -28.31 8.97 8.39
CA GLN A 351 -29.65 9.50 8.09
C GLN A 351 -30.63 9.20 9.23
N TRP A 352 -30.68 7.95 9.71
CA TRP A 352 -31.55 7.57 10.81
C TRP A 352 -31.28 8.37 12.09
N LEU A 353 -30.01 8.55 12.46
CA LEU A 353 -29.61 9.37 13.61
C LEU A 353 -30.07 10.82 13.41
N ARG A 354 -29.92 11.35 12.20
CA ARG A 354 -30.35 12.71 11.88
C ARG A 354 -31.86 12.87 11.99
N ASP A 355 -32.63 11.95 11.43
CA ASP A 355 -34.09 11.99 11.46
C ASP A 355 -34.61 11.90 12.91
N ARG A 356 -33.88 11.18 13.78
CA ARG A 356 -34.26 11.00 15.20
C ARG A 356 -33.80 12.12 16.13
N PHE A 357 -32.59 12.66 15.95
CA PHE A 357 -31.94 13.54 16.93
C PHE A 357 -31.51 14.90 16.36
N GLY A 358 -31.69 15.14 15.06
CA GLY A 358 -31.43 16.43 14.43
C GLY A 358 -29.98 16.90 14.57
N ALA A 359 -29.80 18.18 14.90
CA ALA A 359 -28.48 18.84 14.99
C ALA A 359 -27.64 18.43 16.21
N VAL A 360 -28.20 17.69 17.15
CA VAL A 360 -27.46 17.19 18.32
C VAL A 360 -26.39 16.20 17.90
N VAL A 361 -26.65 15.40 16.85
CA VAL A 361 -25.74 14.35 16.38
C VAL A 361 -24.36 14.88 15.97
N PRO A 362 -24.23 15.84 15.02
CA PRO A 362 -22.91 16.36 14.66
C PRO A 362 -22.21 17.03 15.85
N LEU A 363 -22.93 17.72 16.74
CA LEU A 363 -22.34 18.35 17.93
C LEU A 363 -21.71 17.32 18.87
N VAL A 364 -22.44 16.23 19.19
CA VAL A 364 -21.95 15.16 20.05
C VAL A 364 -20.76 14.43 19.42
N LEU A 365 -20.76 14.21 18.11
CA LEU A 365 -19.65 13.55 17.41
C LEU A 365 -18.37 14.42 17.42
N LEU A 366 -18.50 15.73 17.17
CA LEU A 366 -17.37 16.66 17.22
C LEU A 366 -16.84 16.80 18.66
N ALA A 367 -17.72 16.93 19.65
CA ALA A 367 -17.34 16.97 21.06
C ALA A 367 -16.67 15.66 21.51
N GLY A 368 -17.23 14.51 21.13
CA GLY A 368 -16.69 13.18 21.40
C GLY A 368 -15.31 12.98 20.78
N SER A 369 -15.06 13.52 19.57
CA SER A 369 -13.72 13.50 18.98
C SER A 369 -12.70 14.22 19.85
N THR A 370 -13.07 15.34 20.47
CA THR A 370 -12.23 16.04 21.46
C THR A 370 -11.89 15.13 22.63
N ALA A 371 -12.91 14.53 23.22
CA ALA A 371 -12.76 13.73 24.43
C ALA A 371 -11.83 12.55 24.17
N VAL A 372 -11.99 11.88 23.02
CA VAL A 372 -11.10 10.80 22.57
C VAL A 372 -9.68 11.30 22.34
N HIS A 373 -9.51 12.44 21.66
CA HIS A 373 -8.18 13.00 21.39
C HIS A 373 -7.44 13.41 22.68
N VAL A 374 -8.15 13.96 23.66
CA VAL A 374 -7.57 14.37 24.96
C VAL A 374 -7.30 13.15 25.86
N ALA A 375 -8.14 12.11 25.79
CA ALA A 375 -8.04 10.94 26.65
C ALA A 375 -6.87 10.00 26.30
N GLY A 376 -6.30 10.08 25.10
CA GLY A 376 -5.20 9.19 24.74
C GLY A 376 -4.46 9.55 23.46
N SER A 377 -3.21 9.08 23.40
CA SER A 377 -2.27 9.35 22.31
C SER A 377 -1.92 8.12 21.46
N THR A 378 -2.55 6.96 21.71
CA THR A 378 -2.29 5.75 20.91
C THR A 378 -2.93 5.85 19.53
N GLY A 379 -2.43 5.08 18.56
CA GLY A 379 -2.99 5.05 17.19
C GLY A 379 -4.48 4.72 17.13
N ALA A 380 -5.01 3.98 18.12
CA ALA A 380 -6.44 3.69 18.23
C ALA A 380 -7.28 4.95 18.55
N TYR A 381 -6.77 5.86 19.37
CA TYR A 381 -7.44 7.15 19.67
C TYR A 381 -7.42 8.08 18.45
N LEU A 382 -6.31 8.11 17.71
CA LEU A 382 -6.22 8.87 16.44
C LEU A 382 -7.22 8.35 15.40
N LEU A 383 -7.35 7.03 15.25
CA LEU A 383 -8.34 6.44 14.35
C LEU A 383 -9.78 6.75 14.77
N THR A 384 -10.07 6.62 16.07
CA THR A 384 -11.41 6.85 16.60
C THR A 384 -11.80 8.33 16.51
N SER A 385 -10.92 9.25 16.88
CA SER A 385 -11.14 10.69 16.74
C SER A 385 -11.31 11.09 15.26
N GLY A 386 -10.46 10.60 14.37
CA GLY A 386 -10.58 10.83 12.92
C GLY A 386 -11.91 10.33 12.35
N LEU A 387 -12.40 9.16 12.80
CA LEU A 387 -13.70 8.62 12.41
C LEU A 387 -14.85 9.48 12.93
N LEU A 388 -14.81 9.92 14.18
CA LEU A 388 -15.83 10.80 14.76
C LEU A 388 -15.89 12.14 14.02
N LEU A 389 -14.75 12.69 13.61
CA LEU A 389 -14.70 13.90 12.77
C LEU A 389 -15.28 13.65 11.38
N ALA A 390 -14.88 12.57 10.72
CA ALA A 390 -15.37 12.20 9.40
C ALA A 390 -16.90 12.05 9.38
N VAL A 391 -17.46 11.34 10.36
CA VAL A 391 -18.91 11.17 10.50
C VAL A 391 -19.58 12.49 10.92
N GLY A 392 -18.99 13.23 11.86
CA GLY A 392 -19.52 14.51 12.35
C GLY A 392 -19.65 15.57 11.26
N PHE A 393 -18.60 15.81 10.48
CA PHE A 393 -18.67 16.73 9.33
C PHE A 393 -19.53 16.18 8.20
N GLY A 394 -19.56 14.86 7.99
CA GLY A 394 -20.48 14.21 7.05
C GLY A 394 -21.96 14.42 7.41
N GLN A 395 -22.31 14.44 8.70
CA GLN A 395 -23.67 14.71 9.20
C GLN A 395 -24.15 16.12 8.87
N LEU A 396 -23.25 17.12 8.88
CA LEU A 396 -23.61 18.50 8.53
C LEU A 396 -24.15 18.61 7.09
N ALA A 397 -23.75 17.69 6.20
CA ALA A 397 -24.22 17.67 4.82
C ALA A 397 -25.73 17.42 4.69
N PHE A 398 -26.31 16.68 5.64
CA PHE A 398 -27.75 16.43 5.71
C PHE A 398 -28.48 17.73 6.07
N HIS A 399 -27.90 18.55 6.96
CA HIS A 399 -28.46 19.84 7.36
C HIS A 399 -28.39 20.89 6.24
N TRP A 400 -27.37 20.77 5.39
CA TRP A 400 -27.26 21.56 4.17
C TRP A 400 -28.38 21.21 3.18
N ASP A 401 -28.59 19.91 2.95
CA ASP A 401 -29.59 19.41 2.02
C ASP A 401 -31.01 19.81 2.42
N ASP A 402 -31.36 19.68 3.71
CA ASP A 402 -32.66 20.12 4.25
C ASP A 402 -32.84 21.65 4.27
N GLY A 403 -31.78 22.42 3.97
CA GLY A 403 -31.83 23.88 3.91
C GLY A 403 -31.57 24.59 5.24
N THR A 404 -31.51 23.87 6.37
CA THR A 404 -31.26 24.47 7.70
C THR A 404 -29.96 25.28 7.75
N LEU A 405 -28.85 24.78 7.20
CA LEU A 405 -27.60 25.55 7.10
C LEU A 405 -27.67 26.69 6.07
N ARG A 406 -28.52 26.56 5.06
CA ARG A 406 -28.70 27.58 4.01
C ARG A 406 -29.52 28.78 4.51
N GLN A 407 -30.37 28.58 5.51
CA GLN A 407 -31.16 29.61 6.17
C GLN A 407 -30.36 30.48 7.14
N ILE A 408 -29.19 30.02 7.60
CA ILE A 408 -28.34 30.82 8.49
C ILE A 408 -27.82 32.06 7.73
N PRO A 409 -27.94 33.27 8.31
CA PRO A 409 -27.48 34.49 7.66
C PRO A 409 -25.96 34.49 7.47
N ARG A 410 -25.51 34.95 6.30
CA ARG A 410 -24.09 35.04 5.94
C ARG A 410 -23.19 35.74 6.98
N PRO A 411 -23.58 36.88 7.61
CA PRO A 411 -22.72 37.50 8.62
C PRO A 411 -22.49 36.62 9.85
N VAL A 412 -23.47 35.81 10.26
CA VAL A 412 -23.32 34.87 11.37
C VAL A 412 -22.33 33.77 11.00
N LEU A 413 -22.48 33.17 9.81
CA LEU A 413 -21.53 32.15 9.33
C LEU A 413 -20.10 32.71 9.21
N PHE A 414 -19.94 33.95 8.76
CA PHE A 414 -18.64 34.61 8.68
C PHE A 414 -18.04 34.86 10.08
N GLY A 415 -18.86 35.33 11.03
CA GLY A 415 -18.46 35.51 12.42
C GLY A 415 -18.04 34.20 13.09
N VAL A 416 -18.81 33.13 12.89
CA VAL A 416 -18.47 31.78 13.37
C VAL A 416 -17.17 31.28 12.73
N ALA A 417 -16.99 31.51 11.42
CA ALA A 417 -15.77 31.12 10.73
C ALA A 417 -14.53 31.83 11.30
N GLY A 418 -14.62 33.15 11.51
CA GLY A 418 -13.54 33.94 12.10
C GLY A 418 -13.24 33.53 13.54
N ALA A 419 -14.27 33.38 14.39
CA ALA A 419 -14.10 32.97 15.78
C ALA A 419 -13.49 31.56 15.91
N ALA A 420 -13.98 30.60 15.11
CA ALA A 420 -13.44 29.24 15.10
C ALA A 420 -12.00 29.20 14.59
N LEU A 421 -11.67 30.02 13.58
CA LEU A 421 -10.30 30.12 13.09
C LEU A 421 -9.34 30.70 14.13
N ILE A 422 -9.72 31.80 14.80
CA ILE A 422 -8.93 32.39 15.87
C ILE A 422 -8.71 31.38 17.00
N ALA A 423 -9.79 30.71 17.44
CA ALA A 423 -9.70 29.69 18.47
C ALA A 423 -8.85 28.49 18.03
N PHE A 424 -8.89 28.09 16.75
CA PHE A 424 -7.99 27.07 16.21
C PHE A 424 -6.53 27.51 16.30
N VAL A 425 -6.20 28.75 15.91
CA VAL A 425 -4.82 29.26 15.96
C VAL A 425 -4.29 29.28 17.41
N LEU A 426 -5.15 29.62 18.37
CA LEU A 426 -4.78 29.67 19.78
C LEU A 426 -4.68 28.28 20.43
N LEU A 427 -5.51 27.32 20.03
CA LEU A 427 -5.68 26.03 20.73
C LEU A 427 -5.15 24.82 19.95
N GLY A 428 -4.86 24.96 18.65
CA GLY A 428 -4.46 23.85 17.77
C GLY A 428 -5.56 22.79 17.55
N TYR A 429 -6.82 23.10 17.88
CA TYR A 429 -7.89 22.11 17.99
C TYR A 429 -8.62 21.85 16.67
N MET A 430 -8.25 20.78 15.96
CA MET A 430 -8.69 20.42 14.59
C MET A 430 -10.19 20.57 14.26
N PRO A 431 -11.14 20.24 15.14
CA PRO A 431 -12.56 20.42 14.87
C PRO A 431 -12.95 21.90 14.69
N LEU A 432 -12.25 22.84 15.33
CA LEU A 432 -12.45 24.28 15.10
C LEU A 432 -12.03 24.69 13.69
N LEU A 433 -10.92 24.12 13.17
CA LEU A 433 -10.53 24.34 11.77
C LEU A 433 -11.63 23.87 10.82
N GLY A 434 -12.19 22.68 11.06
CA GLY A 434 -13.29 22.17 10.24
C GLY A 434 -14.56 23.01 10.35
N ILE A 435 -14.91 23.51 11.54
CA ILE A 435 -16.04 24.44 11.73
C ILE A 435 -15.79 25.73 10.96
N ALA A 436 -14.58 26.28 11.02
CA ALA A 436 -14.22 27.48 10.27
C ALA A 436 -14.36 27.27 8.75
N GLN A 437 -13.79 26.18 8.24
CA GLN A 437 -13.85 25.79 6.84
C GLN A 437 -15.29 25.58 6.35
N VAL A 438 -16.09 24.76 7.06
CA VAL A 438 -17.48 24.47 6.66
C VAL A 438 -18.35 25.73 6.73
N SER A 439 -18.16 26.58 7.74
CA SER A 439 -18.88 27.86 7.85
C SER A 439 -18.55 28.78 6.68
N LEU A 440 -17.27 28.87 6.29
CA LEU A 440 -16.82 29.62 5.12
C LEU A 440 -17.35 29.03 3.80
N ALA A 441 -17.39 27.70 3.65
CA ALA A 441 -18.04 27.08 2.49
C ALA A 441 -19.53 27.46 2.43
N CYS A 442 -20.21 27.43 3.58
CA CYS A 442 -21.61 27.82 3.67
C CYS A 442 -21.88 29.31 3.41
N THR A 443 -20.90 30.22 3.54
CA THR A 443 -21.05 31.62 3.12
C THR A 443 -20.91 31.81 1.62
N VAL A 444 -19.91 31.16 1.01
CA VAL A 444 -19.54 31.32 -0.40
C VAL A 444 -20.61 30.75 -1.34
N ARG A 445 -21.09 29.53 -1.10
CA ARG A 445 -22.18 28.82 -1.83
C ARG A 445 -22.04 28.68 -3.36
N SER A 446 -21.03 29.28 -3.99
CA SER A 446 -20.77 29.22 -5.44
C SER A 446 -19.28 29.41 -5.73
N PHE A 447 -18.76 28.65 -6.69
CA PHE A 447 -17.40 28.81 -7.23
C PHE A 447 -17.46 29.17 -8.72
N ALA A 448 -18.23 30.21 -9.07
CA ALA A 448 -18.39 30.62 -10.48
C ALA A 448 -17.07 30.95 -11.20
N TRP A 449 -16.02 31.31 -10.45
CA TRP A 449 -14.68 31.57 -10.97
C TRP A 449 -13.88 30.29 -11.31
N VAL A 450 -14.31 29.11 -10.84
CA VAL A 450 -13.62 27.84 -11.07
C VAL A 450 -14.13 27.20 -12.36
N PRO A 451 -13.26 26.87 -13.34
CA PRO A 451 -13.69 26.29 -14.61
C PRO A 451 -14.34 24.91 -14.43
N VAL A 452 -15.63 24.81 -14.75
CA VAL A 452 -16.42 23.56 -14.67
C VAL A 452 -15.79 22.43 -15.47
N ARG A 453 -15.19 22.73 -16.63
CA ARG A 453 -14.49 21.73 -17.48
C ARG A 453 -13.31 21.10 -16.74
N THR A 454 -12.51 21.89 -16.01
CA THR A 454 -11.37 21.41 -15.24
C THR A 454 -11.82 20.53 -14.09
N VAL A 455 -12.86 20.94 -13.35
CA VAL A 455 -13.44 20.12 -12.27
C VAL A 455 -14.03 18.82 -12.83
N GLY A 456 -14.71 18.86 -13.96
CA GLY A 456 -15.23 17.68 -14.66
C GLY A 456 -14.11 16.73 -15.09
N PHE A 457 -12.98 17.26 -15.56
CA PHE A 457 -11.78 16.48 -15.90
C PHE A 457 -11.20 15.79 -14.67
N LEU A 458 -10.91 16.52 -13.59
CA LEU A 458 -10.37 15.97 -12.33
C LEU A 458 -11.32 14.93 -11.70
N ARG A 459 -12.63 15.20 -11.72
CA ARG A 459 -13.67 14.29 -11.20
C ARG A 459 -13.73 12.97 -11.97
N SER A 460 -13.58 13.03 -13.30
CA SER A 460 -13.70 11.85 -14.16
C SER A 460 -12.40 11.05 -14.26
N ARG A 461 -11.26 11.67 -13.95
CA ARG A 461 -9.91 11.10 -14.11
C ARG A 461 -9.01 11.33 -12.88
N PRO A 462 -9.45 10.95 -11.68
CA PRO A 462 -8.73 11.26 -10.45
C PRO A 462 -7.34 10.63 -10.41
N MET A 463 -7.15 9.42 -10.94
CA MET A 463 -5.86 8.72 -10.90
C MET A 463 -4.90 9.24 -11.94
N THR A 464 -5.35 9.53 -13.17
CA THR A 464 -4.48 10.19 -14.14
C THR A 464 -4.03 11.55 -13.64
N ALA A 465 -4.94 12.36 -13.06
CA ALA A 465 -4.57 13.65 -12.48
C ALA A 465 -3.54 13.50 -11.36
N TYR A 466 -3.76 12.54 -10.45
CA TYR A 466 -2.85 12.27 -9.34
C TYR A 466 -1.47 11.80 -9.80
N LEU A 467 -1.39 10.84 -10.73
CA LEU A 467 -0.12 10.31 -11.22
C LEU A 467 0.68 11.33 -12.04
N VAL A 468 0.00 12.19 -12.81
CA VAL A 468 0.66 13.33 -13.46
C VAL A 468 1.22 14.28 -12.41
N TYR A 469 0.46 14.59 -11.36
CA TYR A 469 0.93 15.41 -10.25
C TYR A 469 2.15 14.79 -9.55
N VAL A 470 2.14 13.48 -9.25
CA VAL A 470 3.31 12.79 -8.67
C VAL A 470 4.52 12.87 -9.61
N GLY A 471 4.32 12.70 -10.93
CA GLY A 471 5.37 12.89 -11.92
C GLY A 471 5.96 14.31 -11.89
N ILE A 472 5.12 15.34 -11.76
CA ILE A 472 5.56 16.74 -11.62
C ILE A 472 6.37 16.92 -10.34
N VAL A 473 5.91 16.38 -9.21
CA VAL A 473 6.61 16.47 -7.92
C VAL A 473 7.99 15.80 -7.99
N LEU A 474 8.09 14.63 -8.63
CA LEU A 474 9.37 13.94 -8.78
C LEU A 474 10.34 14.68 -9.70
N VAL A 475 9.85 15.27 -10.79
CA VAL A 475 10.66 16.14 -11.64
C VAL A 475 11.13 17.37 -10.88
N PHE A 476 10.26 17.99 -10.08
CA PHE A 476 10.60 19.12 -9.23
C PHE A 476 11.65 18.74 -8.18
N ALA A 477 11.49 17.60 -7.51
CA ALA A 477 12.48 17.07 -6.56
C ALA A 477 13.83 16.77 -7.22
N GLY A 478 13.83 16.19 -8.42
CA GLY A 478 15.05 15.98 -9.20
C GLY A 478 15.76 17.27 -9.57
N LEU A 479 15.01 18.28 -10.05
CA LEU A 479 15.54 19.59 -10.41
C LEU A 479 16.07 20.42 -9.22
N THR A 480 15.49 20.23 -8.03
CA THR A 480 15.90 20.93 -6.81
C THR A 480 16.99 20.19 -6.03
N SER A 481 17.35 18.97 -6.45
CA SER A 481 18.47 18.21 -5.89
C SER A 481 19.82 18.83 -6.27
N SER A 482 20.89 18.37 -5.61
CA SER A 482 22.28 18.76 -5.94
C SER A 482 22.70 18.43 -7.37
N ALA A 483 21.98 17.53 -8.06
CA ALA A 483 22.24 17.19 -9.45
C ALA A 483 21.63 18.19 -10.45
N GLY A 484 20.63 19.00 -10.04
CA GLY A 484 19.99 19.99 -10.91
C GLY A 484 19.57 19.44 -12.28
N PHE A 485 20.00 20.09 -13.37
CA PHE A 485 19.72 19.65 -14.74
C PHE A 485 20.48 18.38 -15.15
N ASP A 486 21.62 18.07 -14.53
CA ASP A 486 22.38 16.85 -14.80
C ASP A 486 21.59 15.60 -14.42
N TRP A 487 20.55 15.75 -13.59
CA TRP A 487 19.59 14.69 -13.31
C TRP A 487 18.99 14.08 -14.59
N PHE A 488 18.74 14.89 -15.64
CA PHE A 488 18.18 14.41 -16.91
C PHE A 488 19.18 13.67 -17.81
N THR A 489 20.48 13.76 -17.54
CA THR A 489 21.48 13.03 -18.34
C THR A 489 21.61 11.57 -17.90
N ARG A 490 21.12 11.22 -16.71
CA ARG A 490 21.22 9.87 -16.14
C ARG A 490 20.17 8.93 -16.77
N PRO A 491 20.56 7.76 -17.31
CA PRO A 491 19.62 6.78 -17.88
C PRO A 491 18.53 6.31 -16.89
N ARG A 492 18.90 6.22 -15.60
CA ARG A 492 17.98 5.86 -14.50
C ARG A 492 16.80 6.82 -14.38
N THR A 493 17.02 8.12 -14.66
CA THR A 493 15.98 9.15 -14.66
C THR A 493 14.92 8.88 -15.71
N TRP A 494 15.33 8.61 -16.95
CA TRP A 494 14.40 8.32 -18.03
C TRP A 494 13.64 7.01 -17.81
N LEU A 495 14.27 6.01 -17.20
CA LEU A 495 13.60 4.77 -16.80
C LEU A 495 12.52 5.06 -15.75
N ALA A 496 12.83 5.84 -14.71
CA ALA A 496 11.87 6.23 -13.68
C ALA A 496 10.68 7.03 -14.25
N VAL A 497 10.95 8.05 -15.07
CA VAL A 497 9.89 8.84 -15.75
C VAL A 497 9.04 7.94 -16.65
N SER A 498 9.65 7.01 -17.38
CA SER A 498 8.94 6.06 -18.25
C SER A 498 8.04 5.12 -17.47
N MET A 499 8.44 4.66 -16.29
CA MET A 499 7.61 3.83 -15.41
C MET A 499 6.36 4.57 -14.95
N ILE A 500 6.50 5.84 -14.55
CA ILE A 500 5.36 6.68 -14.12
C ILE A 500 4.45 7.02 -15.28
N ALA A 501 5.02 7.36 -16.44
CA ALA A 501 4.26 7.60 -17.66
C ALA A 501 3.48 6.35 -18.09
N ALA A 502 4.11 5.17 -18.03
CA ALA A 502 3.45 3.89 -18.30
C ALA A 502 2.32 3.61 -17.30
N ALA A 503 2.56 3.84 -15.99
CA ALA A 503 1.53 3.70 -14.96
C ALA A 503 0.33 4.62 -15.21
N THR A 504 0.60 5.89 -15.54
CA THR A 504 -0.40 6.91 -15.87
C THR A 504 -1.21 6.49 -17.10
N LEU A 505 -0.53 6.00 -18.14
CA LEU A 505 -1.16 5.53 -19.38
C LEU A 505 -2.03 4.30 -19.13
N VAL A 506 -1.56 3.34 -18.31
CA VAL A 506 -2.32 2.15 -17.93
C VAL A 506 -3.56 2.55 -17.11
N ALA A 507 -3.40 3.43 -16.11
CA ALA A 507 -4.51 3.95 -15.32
C ALA A 507 -5.57 4.59 -16.22
N PHE A 508 -5.14 5.48 -17.13
CA PHE A 508 -6.01 6.16 -18.07
C PHE A 508 -6.72 5.19 -19.02
N LEU A 509 -5.97 4.36 -19.77
CA LEU A 509 -6.50 3.52 -20.82
C LEU A 509 -7.37 2.38 -20.28
N TRP A 510 -6.98 1.80 -19.14
CA TRP A 510 -7.60 0.59 -18.63
C TRP A 510 -8.75 0.87 -17.65
N TYR A 511 -8.65 1.94 -16.86
CA TYR A 511 -9.62 2.23 -15.80
C TYR A 511 -10.54 3.40 -16.10
N GLU A 512 -10.01 4.54 -16.55
CA GLU A 512 -10.75 5.81 -16.62
C GLU A 512 -11.36 6.09 -17.99
N ARG A 513 -10.69 5.72 -19.08
CA ARG A 513 -11.20 5.88 -20.46
C ARG A 513 -12.42 4.99 -20.75
N ARG A 514 -12.61 3.92 -19.97
CA ARG A 514 -13.68 2.94 -20.16
C ARG A 514 -14.51 2.80 -18.89
N PRO A 515 -15.44 3.74 -18.61
CA PRO A 515 -16.44 3.53 -17.59
C PRO A 515 -17.14 2.21 -17.91
N ARG A 516 -17.04 1.26 -16.97
CA ARG A 516 -17.79 0.01 -17.15
C ARG A 516 -19.21 0.28 -16.68
N PRO A 517 -20.24 -0.17 -17.40
CA PRO A 517 -21.62 0.03 -16.98
C PRO A 517 -21.81 -0.50 -15.55
N VAL A 518 -22.47 0.29 -14.71
CA VAL A 518 -22.89 -0.16 -13.38
C VAL A 518 -23.85 -1.33 -13.61
N ALA A 519 -23.53 -2.50 -13.07
CA ALA A 519 -24.41 -3.65 -13.17
C ALA A 519 -25.68 -3.35 -12.36
N GLU A 520 -26.84 -3.35 -13.01
CA GLU A 520 -28.11 -3.43 -12.29
C GLU A 520 -28.10 -4.73 -11.49
N LEU A 521 -28.31 -4.64 -10.19
CA LEU A 521 -28.40 -5.82 -9.32
C LEU A 521 -29.75 -6.49 -9.56
N PRO A 522 -29.80 -7.68 -10.21
CA PRO A 522 -31.07 -8.30 -10.54
C PRO A 522 -31.69 -8.92 -9.27
N GLY A 523 -32.95 -8.59 -8.99
CA GLY A 523 -33.78 -9.27 -7.97
C GLY A 523 -33.58 -8.79 -6.52
N PRO A 524 -34.46 -9.24 -5.61
CA PRO A 524 -34.45 -8.83 -4.19
C PRO A 524 -33.14 -9.19 -3.48
N ILE A 525 -32.73 -8.36 -2.52
CA ILE A 525 -31.56 -8.68 -1.68
C ILE A 525 -31.90 -9.91 -0.83
N ASN A 526 -31.12 -10.97 -0.97
CA ASN A 526 -31.09 -12.07 0.01
C ASN A 526 -30.03 -11.81 1.08
N GLY A 527 -30.18 -12.39 2.28
CA GLY A 527 -29.23 -12.19 3.38
C GLY A 527 -27.78 -12.53 3.01
N VAL A 528 -27.58 -13.52 2.12
CA VAL A 528 -26.26 -13.89 1.58
C VAL A 528 -25.61 -12.77 0.76
N ARG A 529 -26.41 -12.02 -0.02
CA ARG A 529 -25.94 -10.85 -0.78
C ARG A 529 -25.59 -9.69 0.14
N THR A 530 -26.40 -9.42 1.16
CA THR A 530 -26.08 -8.41 2.19
C THR A 530 -24.78 -8.75 2.89
N LEU A 531 -24.61 -10.01 3.29
CA LEU A 531 -23.40 -10.47 3.96
C LEU A 531 -22.17 -10.32 3.07
N ALA A 532 -22.24 -10.76 1.81
CA ALA A 532 -21.14 -10.60 0.86
C ALA A 532 -20.78 -9.13 0.63
N CYS A 533 -21.77 -8.24 0.64
CA CYS A 533 -21.55 -6.80 0.52
C CYS A 533 -20.86 -6.25 1.78
N ALA A 534 -21.36 -6.57 2.97
CA ALA A 534 -20.79 -6.14 4.25
C ALA A 534 -19.34 -6.61 4.42
N LEU A 535 -19.07 -7.90 4.17
CA LEU A 535 -17.71 -8.44 4.20
C LEU A 535 -16.83 -7.79 3.13
N GLY A 536 -17.35 -7.62 1.91
CA GLY A 536 -16.63 -7.00 0.81
C GLY A 536 -16.17 -5.57 1.13
N VAL A 537 -17.02 -4.81 1.81
CA VAL A 537 -16.70 -3.46 2.27
C VAL A 537 -15.76 -3.47 3.46
N GLY A 538 -16.02 -4.31 4.46
CA GLY A 538 -15.17 -4.43 5.64
C GLY A 538 -13.72 -4.72 5.25
N TYR A 539 -13.51 -5.73 4.41
CA TYR A 539 -12.16 -6.09 3.94
C TYR A 539 -11.55 -5.05 3.00
N ALA A 540 -12.33 -4.40 2.13
CA ALA A 540 -11.81 -3.32 1.30
C ALA A 540 -11.34 -2.12 2.13
N THR A 541 -12.15 -1.70 3.11
CA THR A 541 -11.79 -0.63 4.05
C THR A 541 -10.59 -1.02 4.91
N LEU A 542 -10.54 -2.27 5.40
CA LEU A 542 -9.40 -2.79 6.16
C LEU A 542 -8.12 -2.76 5.33
N GLY A 543 -8.17 -3.18 4.05
CA GLY A 543 -7.01 -3.12 3.17
C GLY A 543 -6.54 -1.68 2.88
N VAL A 544 -7.47 -0.75 2.67
CA VAL A 544 -7.13 0.67 2.44
C VAL A 544 -6.52 1.31 3.69
N LEU A 545 -7.15 1.14 4.85
CA LEU A 545 -6.62 1.65 6.12
C LEU A 545 -5.30 0.98 6.45
N GLY A 546 -5.20 -0.34 6.24
CA GLY A 546 -3.96 -1.09 6.42
C GLY A 546 -2.81 -0.49 5.62
N PHE A 547 -3.00 -0.23 4.33
CA PHE A 547 -1.99 0.45 3.52
C PHE A 547 -1.66 1.86 4.00
N ALA A 548 -2.66 2.60 4.50
CA ALA A 548 -2.42 3.92 5.07
C ALA A 548 -1.52 3.88 6.31
N VAL A 549 -1.49 2.76 7.05
CA VAL A 549 -0.69 2.63 8.28
C VAL A 549 0.65 1.94 8.02
N THR A 550 0.67 0.84 7.26
CA THR A 550 1.90 0.07 7.01
C THR A 550 2.77 0.69 5.92
N GLY A 551 2.18 1.53 5.06
CA GLY A 551 2.73 1.83 3.75
C GLY A 551 2.90 0.58 2.88
N VAL A 552 3.65 0.71 1.78
CA VAL A 552 3.93 -0.40 0.85
C VAL A 552 5.30 -1.04 1.10
N THR A 553 6.19 -0.35 1.82
CA THR A 553 7.59 -0.73 1.98
C THR A 553 8.06 -0.76 3.45
N TRP A 554 7.15 -0.96 4.41
CA TRP A 554 7.44 -1.05 5.85
C TRP A 554 8.05 0.21 6.48
N GLN A 555 7.65 1.39 6.01
CA GLN A 555 8.24 2.65 6.49
C GLN A 555 7.79 3.06 7.91
N VAL A 556 6.77 2.41 8.49
CA VAL A 556 6.15 2.85 9.76
C VAL A 556 5.88 1.66 10.70
N GLY A 557 6.92 0.98 11.17
CA GLY A 557 6.84 -0.02 12.25
C GLY A 557 5.94 -1.24 11.95
N ALA A 558 5.48 -1.93 13.00
CA ALA A 558 4.49 -3.01 12.96
C ALA A 558 3.12 -2.51 13.46
N PRO A 559 2.41 -1.68 12.68
CA PRO A 559 1.24 -0.99 13.19
C PRO A 559 0.03 -1.92 13.18
N ALA A 560 -0.84 -1.70 14.16
CA ALA A 560 -2.09 -2.42 14.26
C ALA A 560 -3.29 -1.52 13.93
N VAL A 561 -4.24 -2.04 13.16
CA VAL A 561 -5.54 -1.41 12.93
C VAL A 561 -6.59 -2.22 13.70
N PHE A 562 -7.30 -1.58 14.62
CA PHE A 562 -8.24 -2.26 15.53
C PHE A 562 -7.61 -3.45 16.30
N GLY A 563 -6.33 -3.35 16.65
CA GLY A 563 -5.58 -4.41 17.33
C GLY A 563 -5.19 -5.60 16.44
N MET A 564 -5.43 -5.52 15.13
CA MET A 564 -4.92 -6.50 14.16
C MET A 564 -3.55 -6.05 13.68
N ALA A 565 -2.53 -6.89 13.88
CA ALA A 565 -1.24 -6.70 13.21
C ALA A 565 -1.45 -6.81 11.71
N LEU A 566 -0.88 -5.88 10.93
CA LEU A 566 -1.01 -5.85 9.48
C LEU A 566 0.35 -5.76 8.82
N ASP A 567 0.45 -6.40 7.66
CA ASP A 567 1.57 -6.28 6.74
C ASP A 567 1.06 -5.87 5.34
N PRO A 568 1.92 -5.34 4.46
CA PRO A 568 1.50 -4.93 3.12
C PRO A 568 0.87 -6.06 2.26
N MET A 569 1.26 -7.33 2.47
CA MET A 569 0.68 -8.48 1.77
C MET A 569 -0.73 -8.79 2.29
N ALA A 570 -0.94 -8.81 3.60
CA ALA A 570 -2.24 -8.96 4.24
C ALA A 570 -3.19 -7.86 3.77
N ASN A 571 -2.72 -6.61 3.71
CA ASN A 571 -3.50 -5.47 3.21
C ASN A 571 -3.90 -5.64 1.74
N LEU A 572 -3.00 -6.18 0.90
CA LEU A 572 -3.33 -6.52 -0.49
C LEU A 572 -4.40 -7.61 -0.54
N ILE A 573 -4.27 -8.66 0.27
CA ILE A 573 -5.25 -9.75 0.35
C ILE A 573 -6.61 -9.21 0.78
N HIS A 574 -6.68 -8.36 1.82
CA HIS A 574 -7.92 -7.72 2.28
C HIS A 574 -8.55 -6.87 1.17
N LEU A 575 -7.76 -6.02 0.51
CA LEU A 575 -8.25 -5.18 -0.59
C LEU A 575 -8.77 -6.04 -1.76
N MET A 576 -8.04 -7.09 -2.13
CA MET A 576 -8.42 -8.01 -3.20
C MET A 576 -9.65 -8.83 -2.87
N LEU A 577 -9.75 -9.33 -1.63
CA LEU A 577 -10.90 -10.06 -1.12
C LEU A 577 -12.14 -9.17 -1.10
N GLY A 578 -12.00 -7.92 -0.64
CA GLY A 578 -13.06 -6.93 -0.65
C GLY A 578 -13.60 -6.65 -2.05
N GLY A 579 -12.70 -6.32 -2.99
CA GLY A 579 -13.07 -6.10 -4.39
C GLY A 579 -13.63 -7.36 -5.07
N TYR A 580 -13.14 -8.54 -4.69
CA TYR A 580 -13.63 -9.83 -5.18
C TYR A 580 -15.08 -10.09 -4.74
N LEU A 581 -15.39 -9.95 -3.45
CA LEU A 581 -16.74 -10.14 -2.91
C LEU A 581 -17.73 -9.15 -3.52
N LEU A 582 -17.34 -7.88 -3.64
CA LEU A 582 -18.17 -6.87 -4.32
C LEU A 582 -18.40 -7.24 -5.79
N HIS A 583 -17.39 -7.76 -6.50
CA HIS A 583 -17.58 -8.24 -7.88
C HIS A 583 -18.51 -9.47 -7.96
N VAL A 584 -18.47 -10.37 -6.97
CA VAL A 584 -19.41 -11.50 -6.85
C VAL A 584 -20.85 -11.01 -6.65
N VAL A 585 -21.05 -9.96 -5.85
CA VAL A 585 -22.35 -9.29 -5.67
C VAL A 585 -22.86 -8.72 -7.01
N HIS A 586 -22.04 -7.92 -7.71
CA HIS A 586 -22.43 -7.31 -8.99
C HIS A 586 -22.69 -8.32 -10.10
N SER A 587 -21.99 -9.45 -10.09
CA SER A 587 -22.18 -10.52 -11.08
C SER A 587 -23.34 -11.46 -10.76
N GLY A 588 -24.05 -11.24 -9.64
CA GLY A 588 -25.16 -12.08 -9.20
C GLY A 588 -24.74 -13.52 -8.89
N LYS A 589 -23.49 -13.74 -8.47
CA LYS A 589 -22.93 -15.09 -8.22
C LYS A 589 -22.83 -15.45 -6.73
N THR A 590 -23.40 -14.65 -5.84
CA THR A 590 -23.39 -14.88 -4.38
C THR A 590 -24.03 -16.21 -3.99
N GLY A 591 -25.01 -16.69 -4.75
CA GLY A 591 -25.64 -18.00 -4.55
C GLY A 591 -24.86 -19.17 -5.15
N ARG A 592 -23.55 -19.07 -5.41
CA ARG A 592 -22.66 -20.20 -5.81
C ARG A 592 -21.80 -20.62 -4.63
N THR A 593 -21.33 -21.86 -4.60
CA THR A 593 -20.48 -22.39 -3.51
C THR A 593 -19.04 -21.88 -3.58
N TRP A 594 -18.44 -21.92 -4.78
CA TRP A 594 -17.02 -21.62 -4.98
C TRP A 594 -16.58 -20.22 -4.47
N PRO A 595 -17.41 -19.15 -4.52
CA PRO A 595 -16.99 -17.85 -4.01
C PRO A 595 -16.68 -17.81 -2.53
N TRP A 596 -17.45 -18.57 -1.77
CA TRP A 596 -17.32 -18.65 -0.32
C TRP A 596 -16.16 -19.54 0.08
N LEU A 597 -15.87 -20.60 -0.69
CA LEU A 597 -14.65 -21.39 -0.49
C LEU A 597 -13.39 -20.53 -0.72
N LEU A 598 -13.39 -19.71 -1.77
CA LEU A 598 -12.27 -18.81 -2.06
C LEU A 598 -12.14 -17.70 -1.00
N THR A 599 -13.27 -17.22 -0.47
CA THR A 599 -13.29 -16.28 0.66
C THR A 599 -12.64 -16.89 1.91
N ALA A 600 -12.97 -18.15 2.24
CA ALA A 600 -12.35 -18.85 3.35
C ALA A 600 -10.84 -19.05 3.13
N ALA A 601 -10.43 -19.49 1.93
CA ALA A 601 -9.01 -19.66 1.60
C ALA A 601 -8.22 -18.35 1.70
N ALA A 602 -8.83 -17.22 1.30
CA ALA A 602 -8.18 -15.92 1.34
C ALA A 602 -7.92 -15.40 2.76
N CYS A 603 -8.64 -15.89 3.76
CA CYS A 603 -8.44 -15.50 5.16
C CYS A 603 -7.30 -16.28 5.85
N VAL A 604 -6.78 -17.36 5.25
CA VAL A 604 -5.73 -18.20 5.87
C VAL A 604 -4.35 -17.52 5.92
N PRO A 605 -3.81 -16.92 4.83
CA PRO A 605 -2.47 -16.34 4.88
C PRO A 605 -2.31 -15.25 5.95
N PRO A 606 -3.24 -14.28 6.12
CA PRO A 606 -3.14 -13.28 7.18
C PRO A 606 -3.11 -13.85 8.61
N ILE A 607 -3.75 -15.01 8.85
CA ILE A 607 -3.69 -15.69 10.16
C ILE A 607 -2.27 -16.21 10.43
N MET A 608 -1.56 -16.65 9.38
CA MET A 608 -0.23 -17.23 9.49
C MET A 608 0.88 -16.19 9.47
N SER A 609 0.78 -15.15 8.63
CA SER A 609 1.84 -14.15 8.45
C SER A 609 1.79 -13.01 9.47
N THR A 610 0.59 -12.59 9.87
CA THR A 610 0.33 -11.44 10.76
C THR A 610 -0.47 -11.86 11.98
N TRP A 611 0.10 -12.77 12.77
CA TRP A 611 -0.63 -13.29 13.93
C TRP A 611 -0.95 -12.19 14.94
N SER A 612 -2.23 -12.10 15.30
CA SER A 612 -2.76 -11.27 16.38
C SER A 612 -4.07 -11.88 16.86
N VAL A 613 -4.43 -11.68 18.13
CA VAL A 613 -5.69 -12.20 18.69
C VAL A 613 -6.89 -11.67 17.90
N SER A 614 -6.97 -10.37 17.69
CA SER A 614 -8.03 -9.74 16.90
C SER A 614 -8.04 -10.26 15.46
N GLY A 615 -6.87 -10.42 14.84
CA GLY A 615 -6.75 -10.93 13.48
C GLY A 615 -7.26 -12.36 13.36
N ALA A 616 -6.87 -13.24 14.29
CA ALA A 616 -7.33 -14.63 14.33
C ALA A 616 -8.86 -14.71 14.50
N ILE A 617 -9.45 -13.86 15.34
CA ILE A 617 -10.91 -13.78 15.53
C ILE A 617 -11.62 -13.35 14.25
N VAL A 618 -11.20 -12.23 13.63
CA VAL A 618 -11.87 -11.67 12.44
C VAL A 618 -11.79 -12.62 11.26
N HIS A 619 -10.59 -13.13 10.96
CA HIS A 619 -10.37 -14.05 9.85
C HIS A 619 -11.01 -15.42 10.12
N GLY A 620 -10.87 -15.96 11.35
CA GLY A 620 -11.47 -17.23 11.75
C GLY A 620 -13.00 -17.21 11.68
N ALA A 621 -13.63 -16.14 12.20
CA ALA A 621 -15.08 -15.95 12.09
C ALA A 621 -15.53 -15.87 10.61
N THR A 622 -14.75 -15.19 9.76
CA THR A 622 -15.04 -15.13 8.32
C THR A 622 -14.93 -16.50 7.65
N VAL A 623 -13.91 -17.30 8.00
CA VAL A 623 -13.74 -18.67 7.49
C VAL A 623 -14.95 -19.53 7.85
N ILE A 624 -15.34 -19.55 9.12
CA ILE A 624 -16.49 -20.33 9.61
C ILE A 624 -17.76 -19.91 8.87
N LEU A 625 -18.01 -18.61 8.78
CA LEU A 625 -19.19 -18.06 8.13
C LEU A 625 -19.22 -18.38 6.63
N ALA A 626 -18.09 -18.24 5.94
CA ALA A 626 -17.99 -18.53 4.52
C ALA A 626 -18.22 -20.03 4.24
N LEU A 627 -17.66 -20.92 5.05
CA LEU A 627 -17.90 -22.37 4.93
C LEU A 627 -19.38 -22.73 5.20
N ALA A 628 -20.01 -22.11 6.21
CA ALA A 628 -21.43 -22.30 6.50
C ALA A 628 -22.32 -21.87 5.33
N VAL A 629 -22.04 -20.70 4.74
CA VAL A 629 -22.77 -20.20 3.56
C VAL A 629 -22.52 -21.11 2.34
N ALA A 630 -21.28 -21.56 2.13
CA ALA A 630 -20.94 -22.51 1.06
C ALA A 630 -21.76 -23.81 1.19
N GLY A 631 -21.86 -24.35 2.41
CA GLY A 631 -22.67 -25.51 2.74
C GLY A 631 -24.14 -25.28 2.44
N ASN A 632 -24.74 -24.21 2.99
CA ASN A 632 -26.15 -23.88 2.79
C ASN A 632 -26.51 -23.69 1.31
N VAL A 633 -25.69 -22.94 0.56
CA VAL A 633 -25.86 -22.73 -0.89
C VAL A 633 -25.76 -24.05 -1.67
N THR A 634 -24.91 -24.98 -1.24
CA THR A 634 -24.78 -26.29 -1.88
C THR A 634 -26.01 -27.16 -1.64
N VAL A 635 -26.51 -27.19 -0.39
CA VAL A 635 -27.70 -27.96 0.00
C VAL A 635 -28.94 -27.45 -0.72
N THR A 636 -29.19 -26.14 -0.69
CA THR A 636 -30.33 -25.51 -1.39
C THR A 636 -30.33 -25.82 -2.88
N ARG A 637 -29.19 -25.67 -3.56
CA ARG A 637 -29.06 -26.03 -4.99
C ARG A 637 -29.33 -27.50 -5.29
N ARG A 638 -28.92 -28.41 -4.41
CA ARG A 638 -29.19 -29.85 -4.56
C ARG A 638 -30.68 -30.13 -4.41
N ARG A 639 -31.35 -29.50 -3.45
CA ARG A 639 -32.81 -29.57 -3.28
C ARG A 639 -33.57 -29.04 -4.48
N ASP A 640 -33.21 -27.87 -4.99
CA ASP A 640 -33.86 -27.26 -6.16
C ASP A 640 -33.68 -28.11 -7.43
N ARG A 641 -32.54 -28.78 -7.58
CA ARG A 641 -32.34 -29.72 -8.69
C ARG A 641 -33.21 -30.97 -8.55
N ALA A 642 -33.32 -31.52 -7.34
CA ALA A 642 -34.15 -32.68 -7.08
C ALA A 642 -35.64 -32.38 -7.29
N SER A 643 -36.13 -31.20 -6.90
CA SER A 643 -37.53 -30.81 -7.13
C SER A 643 -37.85 -30.61 -8.61
N VAL A 644 -36.93 -30.04 -9.40
CA VAL A 644 -37.11 -29.89 -10.86
C VAL A 644 -37.07 -31.23 -11.59
N VAL A 645 -36.28 -32.19 -11.12
CA VAL A 645 -36.26 -33.56 -11.67
C VAL A 645 -37.54 -34.31 -11.34
N ASN A 646 -38.08 -34.16 -10.13
CA ASN A 646 -39.34 -34.80 -9.72
C ASN A 646 -40.60 -34.15 -10.33
N ALA A 647 -40.48 -32.95 -10.88
CA ALA A 647 -41.58 -32.21 -11.53
C ALA A 647 -41.62 -32.37 -13.07
N ARG A 648 -40.65 -33.10 -13.64
CA ARG A 648 -40.65 -33.55 -15.05
C ARG A 648 -40.96 -35.03 -15.10
#